data_AF-A0A935FKI8-F1
#
_entry.id   AF-A0A935FKI8-F1
#
_cell.length_a   1.000
_cell.length_b   1.000
_cell.length_c   1.000
_cell.angle_alpha   90.00
_cell.angle_beta   90.00
_cell.angle_gamma   90.00
#
_symmetry.space_group_name_H-M   'P 1'
#
loop_
_entity.id
_entity.type
_entity.pdbx_description
1 polymer ?
#
loop_
_entity_poly.entity_id
_entity_poly.type
_entity_poly.pdbx_seq_one_letter_code
_entity_poly.pdbx_strand_id
1 'polypeptide(L)'
;MRRTRILLLSLAICSAAGGRARAEGTVNLGQGQGLNEATELKVDILRAGEVINIAGGTRSCHDLEIQVLNPAGVQVNGSPVILHEGHPAWLSSLPAVIDRPVRFVTTGPGTFVVRLINVGEECSSNPDEEVVDPFDVSVTPDCDTPVRPATPVLPGRVSSTHWMINPSGTDEDSATNTRLYGLVSTGPSSDFTWMLAFDGIGGSQRFDLLANSLGRLANGYYGTSSEFDSDAFSPTPEHRLYLTPPAIAKGGTQAPAVSGFRHEGASAVCSMAVPGAPAAFVFTSTKPGTYVITIDTDGRPGFDPSRDVALHGRAVVGLNTVAWRAQDAQGRPLAVGNYNAQLGLRNGELHLLAHDVDTLRNGLRIFRVDTPSAPQAAASTPMFWDDRRVNSLEHSGCGQCAGQSEFQGGSSWFQRQINQCQEAQQIAPENTHPQGLPSGRPTDAAVCSEPRTAGQANAHCWGDFHSGRCWGESPGHGAWIDTAVFAYQVTAKTALKLSDPNGDDDGDGVPNRNECQGGGGGGGGGGDGTRDSDGDGLTDATERGKDAAGNPIPGANPTDPNNPDTDGDGLKDGVEDANHNGKFDRADAFGSGETNPNNADTDGDTLPDGWIDGNHNGTQDRGEGEDFDRDGLVDSNETDPRKADTDGDGLPDNIELGLGRDRQPIERANPTNPLDADSDDDGLLDGREDLNADCRYDQVTETNPNRPDTDGDGLIDGCVDANGDGCTRPEGEDLNRDGDIDAGETDPKHPDTDRGGEPDGSEVRGGRNPLDPSDDLVDRDNDGLPDNVEDADQDGTVDPGETDPGNADTDGDGLPDGVEDANHNGQVDPGETDPRNPDTDGGGEQDGSEVNGGRNPLDPVDDVVKDLAVFGGGGCALGSDAGTPGSLSWLGLLLVGCVLVARRRRG
;
A
#
# COMPACT_ATOMS: atom_id res chain seq x y z
N MET A 1 -47.19 32.76 -53.81
CA MET A 1 -47.89 32.70 -52.50
C MET A 1 -47.61 31.34 -51.88
N ARG A 2 -46.92 31.36 -50.73
CA ARG A 2 -47.03 30.48 -49.56
C ARG A 2 -47.56 29.04 -49.78
N ARG A 3 -46.78 28.04 -49.34
CA ARG A 3 -46.88 27.51 -47.96
C ARG A 3 -45.64 26.67 -47.60
N THR A 4 -44.90 27.25 -46.65
CA THR A 4 -43.83 26.70 -45.82
C THR A 4 -44.28 25.41 -45.14
N ARG A 5 -43.48 24.34 -45.20
CA ARG A 5 -43.63 23.17 -44.34
C ARG A 5 -42.66 23.31 -43.17
N ILE A 6 -43.24 23.47 -41.98
CA ILE A 6 -42.57 23.47 -40.68
C ILE A 6 -42.22 22.01 -40.38
N LEU A 7 -40.93 21.69 -40.29
CA LEU A 7 -40.47 20.45 -39.65
C LEU A 7 -40.22 20.81 -38.18
N LEU A 8 -41.12 20.33 -37.31
CA LEU A 8 -40.97 20.45 -35.86
C LEU A 8 -39.86 19.48 -35.41
N LEU A 9 -38.74 20.06 -35.01
CA LEU A 9 -37.69 19.39 -34.23
C LEU A 9 -38.29 19.09 -32.84
N SER A 10 -38.70 17.85 -32.61
CA SER A 10 -39.06 17.39 -31.27
C SER A 10 -37.77 17.20 -30.47
N LEU A 11 -37.51 18.19 -29.61
CA LEU A 11 -36.50 18.19 -28.57
C LEU A 11 -36.83 17.07 -27.57
N ALA A 12 -36.31 15.87 -27.80
CA ALA A 12 -36.21 14.87 -26.76
C ALA A 12 -35.05 15.28 -25.86
N ILE A 13 -35.35 16.02 -24.79
CA ILE A 13 -34.47 16.10 -23.62
C ILE A 13 -34.48 14.71 -23.01
N CYS A 14 -33.62 13.85 -23.54
CA CYS A 14 -33.19 12.66 -22.84
C CYS A 14 -32.26 13.18 -21.75
N SER A 15 -32.80 13.34 -20.54
CA SER A 15 -32.00 13.45 -19.32
C SER A 15 -31.23 12.14 -19.16
N ALA A 16 -30.12 12.03 -19.89
CA ALA A 16 -29.07 11.11 -19.55
C ALA A 16 -28.61 11.53 -18.15
N ALA A 17 -28.83 10.65 -17.16
CA ALA A 17 -27.99 10.61 -15.98
C ALA A 17 -26.58 10.25 -16.48
N GLY A 18 -25.87 11.26 -17.00
CA GLY A 18 -24.49 11.15 -17.42
C GLY A 18 -23.63 10.86 -16.20
N GLY A 19 -22.75 9.87 -16.32
CA GLY A 19 -21.68 9.65 -15.35
C GLY A 19 -21.01 10.99 -15.10
N ARG A 20 -20.95 11.39 -13.82
CA ARG A 20 -20.25 12.62 -13.42
C ARG A 20 -18.83 12.52 -13.98
N ALA A 21 -18.43 13.52 -14.76
CA ALA A 21 -17.05 13.66 -15.18
C ALA A 21 -16.16 13.60 -13.93
N ARG A 22 -15.10 12.79 -13.99
CA ARG A 22 -14.03 12.80 -12.98
C ARG A 22 -13.33 14.15 -13.19
N ALA A 23 -13.07 14.94 -12.16
CA ALA A 23 -12.29 16.16 -12.30
C ALA A 23 -10.96 15.97 -11.56
N GLU A 24 -9.97 16.83 -11.76
CA GLU A 24 -8.78 16.93 -10.91
C GLU A 24 -8.58 18.39 -10.44
N GLY A 25 -7.73 18.60 -9.43
CA GLY A 25 -7.51 19.94 -8.85
C GLY A 25 -8.69 20.54 -8.09
N THR A 26 -8.74 21.89 -8.01
CA THR A 26 -9.79 22.63 -7.29
C THR A 26 -11.19 22.43 -7.88
N VAL A 27 -11.32 21.95 -9.12
CA VAL A 27 -12.62 21.60 -9.72
C VAL A 27 -13.37 20.60 -8.85
N ASN A 28 -12.68 19.64 -8.20
CA ASN A 28 -13.35 18.70 -7.29
C ASN A 28 -13.82 19.35 -5.99
N LEU A 29 -13.04 20.30 -5.46
CA LEU A 29 -13.34 20.94 -4.17
C LEU A 29 -14.52 21.90 -4.30
N GLY A 30 -14.60 22.61 -5.42
CA GLY A 30 -15.62 23.62 -5.71
C GLY A 30 -14.98 24.97 -6.05
N GLN A 31 -15.75 25.88 -6.66
CA GLN A 31 -15.24 27.22 -6.98
C GLN A 31 -14.99 28.02 -5.70
N GLY A 32 -13.81 28.64 -5.60
CA GLY A 32 -13.44 29.39 -4.40
C GLY A 32 -13.15 28.50 -3.20
N GLN A 33 -12.79 27.24 -3.38
CA GLN A 33 -12.30 26.37 -2.31
C GLN A 33 -10.79 26.28 -2.46
N GLY A 34 -10.06 26.69 -1.44
CA GLY A 34 -8.62 26.81 -1.54
C GLY A 34 -7.88 25.79 -0.68
N LEU A 35 -6.66 25.47 -1.10
CA LEU A 35 -5.80 24.53 -0.39
C LEU A 35 -4.83 25.30 0.49
N ASN A 36 -4.72 24.92 1.75
CA ASN A 36 -3.61 25.41 2.57
C ASN A 36 -2.30 24.80 2.05
N GLU A 37 -1.25 25.62 1.95
CA GLU A 37 0.05 25.23 1.39
C GLU A 37 0.76 24.08 2.14
N ALA A 38 0.40 23.82 3.40
CA ALA A 38 0.90 22.67 4.15
C ALA A 38 0.31 21.32 3.65
N THR A 39 -0.69 21.35 2.76
CA THR A 39 -1.21 20.13 2.14
C THR A 39 -0.22 19.57 1.13
N GLU A 40 0.34 18.41 1.42
CA GLU A 40 1.15 17.67 0.46
C GLU A 40 0.26 16.88 -0.51
N LEU A 41 0.41 17.14 -1.82
CA LEU A 41 -0.26 16.38 -2.86
C LEU A 41 0.60 15.18 -3.24
N LYS A 42 0.00 14.00 -3.29
CA LYS A 42 0.61 12.75 -3.73
C LYS A 42 0.05 12.38 -5.10
N VAL A 43 0.94 12.13 -6.05
CA VAL A 43 0.60 11.83 -7.44
C VAL A 43 1.15 10.45 -7.79
N ASP A 44 0.26 9.50 -8.06
CA ASP A 44 0.66 8.16 -8.48
C ASP A 44 1.01 8.13 -9.96
N ILE A 45 2.18 7.58 -10.28
CA ILE A 45 2.66 7.36 -11.62
C ILE A 45 2.74 5.86 -11.85
N LEU A 46 2.06 5.37 -12.88
CA LEU A 46 1.94 3.94 -13.14
C LEU A 46 2.92 3.45 -14.20
N ARG A 47 3.45 4.36 -15.03
CA ARG A 47 4.41 4.04 -16.11
C ARG A 47 5.42 5.17 -16.24
N ALA A 48 6.67 4.82 -16.54
CA ALA A 48 7.67 5.80 -16.95
C ALA A 48 7.17 6.60 -18.16
N GLY A 49 7.48 7.90 -18.21
CA GLY A 49 7.06 8.79 -19.29
C GLY A 49 5.70 9.48 -19.09
N GLU A 50 4.87 9.04 -18.13
CA GLU A 50 3.66 9.82 -17.75
C GLU A 50 4.08 11.23 -17.27
N VAL A 51 3.23 12.22 -17.51
CA VAL A 51 3.54 13.63 -17.29
C VAL A 51 2.68 14.21 -16.18
N ILE A 52 3.31 14.75 -15.14
CA ILE A 52 2.65 15.54 -14.10
C ILE A 52 2.50 16.97 -14.63
N ASN A 53 1.26 17.44 -14.72
CA ASN A 53 0.91 18.78 -15.16
C ASN A 53 0.46 19.61 -13.96
N ILE A 54 1.03 20.80 -13.80
CA ILE A 54 0.77 21.68 -12.66
C ILE A 54 0.48 23.09 -13.17
N ALA A 55 -0.62 23.67 -12.72
CA ALA A 55 -0.93 25.08 -12.94
C ALA A 55 -1.71 25.60 -11.74
N GLY A 56 -1.56 26.88 -11.42
CA GLY A 56 -2.26 27.44 -10.29
C GLY A 56 -1.93 28.88 -10.00
N GLY A 57 -2.59 29.42 -8.99
CA GLY A 57 -2.37 30.74 -8.47
C GLY A 57 -2.74 30.80 -6.99
N THR A 58 -2.60 31.98 -6.41
CA THR A 58 -2.99 32.27 -5.03
C THR A 58 -4.13 33.29 -5.04
N ARG A 59 -4.89 33.35 -3.94
CA ARG A 59 -5.86 34.44 -3.74
C ARG A 59 -5.21 35.76 -3.32
N SER A 60 -3.95 35.71 -2.92
CA SER A 60 -3.16 36.87 -2.50
C SER A 60 -2.35 37.42 -3.68
N CYS A 61 -1.56 38.46 -3.42
CA CYS A 61 -0.64 39.06 -4.40
C CYS A 61 0.66 38.23 -4.58
N HIS A 62 0.74 37.04 -3.97
CA HIS A 62 1.99 36.31 -3.78
C HIS A 62 2.27 35.30 -4.89
N ASP A 63 3.54 34.96 -5.07
CA ASP A 63 3.97 33.97 -6.04
C ASP A 63 3.73 32.54 -5.50
N LEU A 64 3.66 31.56 -6.40
CA LEU A 64 3.47 30.15 -6.08
C LEU A 64 4.70 29.35 -6.50
N GLU A 65 5.43 28.82 -5.54
CA GLU A 65 6.54 27.90 -5.75
C GLU A 65 6.06 26.46 -5.91
N ILE A 66 6.60 25.76 -6.91
CA ILE A 66 6.32 24.35 -7.18
C ILE A 66 7.58 23.51 -6.91
N GLN A 67 7.41 22.51 -6.05
CA GLN A 67 8.41 21.45 -5.83
C GLN A 67 7.81 20.09 -6.20
N VAL A 68 8.59 19.29 -6.93
CA VAL A 68 8.23 17.90 -7.27
C VAL A 68 9.31 16.99 -6.71
N LEU A 69 8.93 16.10 -5.79
CA LEU A 69 9.79 15.10 -5.19
C LEU A 69 9.46 13.72 -5.78
N ASN A 70 10.50 12.95 -6.11
CA ASN A 70 10.35 11.56 -6.53
C ASN A 70 10.01 10.62 -5.35
N PRO A 71 9.75 9.32 -5.60
CA PRO A 71 9.46 8.37 -4.53
C PRO A 71 10.55 8.25 -3.45
N ALA A 72 11.81 8.56 -3.79
CA ALA A 72 12.92 8.61 -2.83
C ALA A 72 12.99 9.92 -2.03
N GLY A 73 12.04 10.84 -2.22
CA GLY A 73 11.99 12.13 -1.54
C GLY A 73 12.96 13.19 -2.09
N VAL A 74 13.60 12.93 -3.24
CA VAL A 74 14.54 13.84 -3.88
C VAL A 74 13.80 14.77 -4.83
N GLN A 75 14.09 16.06 -4.76
CA GLN A 75 13.53 17.04 -5.69
C GLN A 75 14.06 16.82 -7.10
N VAL A 76 13.16 16.63 -8.07
CA VAL A 76 13.50 16.22 -9.44
C VAL A 76 13.20 17.28 -10.49
N ASN A 77 12.45 18.33 -10.17
CA ASN A 77 12.23 19.46 -11.09
C ASN A 77 13.40 20.48 -11.12
N GLY A 78 14.56 20.14 -10.53
CA GLY A 78 15.72 21.02 -10.46
C GLY A 78 15.49 22.22 -9.52
N SER A 79 15.69 23.44 -10.01
CA SER A 79 15.38 24.67 -9.26
C SER A 79 13.86 24.85 -9.09
N PRO A 80 13.39 25.39 -7.95
CA PRO A 80 11.96 25.62 -7.75
C PRO A 80 11.35 26.50 -8.85
N VAL A 81 10.20 26.08 -9.38
CA VAL A 81 9.48 26.84 -10.41
C VAL A 81 8.55 27.83 -9.73
N ILE A 82 8.72 29.12 -10.00
CA ILE A 82 7.94 30.20 -9.39
C ILE A 82 6.89 30.70 -10.39
N LEU A 83 5.62 30.51 -10.06
CA LEU A 83 4.50 31.09 -10.80
C LEU A 83 4.14 32.44 -10.19
N HIS A 84 3.99 33.45 -11.04
CA HIS A 84 3.57 34.80 -10.68
C HIS A 84 2.53 35.30 -11.68
N GLU A 85 1.84 36.39 -11.36
CA GLU A 85 0.88 37.00 -12.29
C GLU A 85 1.57 37.36 -13.63
N GLY A 86 1.18 36.66 -14.71
CA GLY A 86 1.78 36.78 -16.04
C GLY A 86 2.56 35.55 -16.52
N HIS A 87 2.89 34.60 -15.62
CA HIS A 87 3.43 33.30 -16.02
C HIS A 87 2.34 32.48 -16.76
N PRO A 88 2.65 31.71 -17.84
CA PRO A 88 1.63 30.98 -18.60
C PRO A 88 0.82 29.95 -17.81
N ALA A 89 1.43 29.37 -16.78
CA ALA A 89 0.79 28.42 -15.86
C ALA A 89 0.13 29.11 -14.64
N TRP A 90 0.20 30.44 -14.52
CA TRP A 90 -0.49 31.19 -13.49
C TRP A 90 -1.98 31.32 -13.81
N LEU A 91 -2.83 30.93 -12.87
CA LEU A 91 -4.28 30.91 -13.08
C LEU A 91 -4.99 31.84 -12.10
N SER A 92 -5.84 32.74 -12.61
CA SER A 92 -6.83 33.48 -11.82
C SER A 92 -8.21 32.82 -11.80
N SER A 93 -8.42 31.86 -12.69
CA SER A 93 -9.59 30.98 -12.77
C SER A 93 -9.22 29.73 -13.57
N LEU A 94 -9.91 28.61 -13.36
CA LEU A 94 -9.66 27.38 -14.11
C LEU A 94 -10.28 27.43 -15.51
N PRO A 95 -9.48 27.37 -16.60
CA PRO A 95 -10.01 27.28 -17.95
C PRO A 95 -10.49 25.85 -18.28
N ALA A 96 -11.22 25.70 -19.39
CA ALA A 96 -11.64 24.38 -19.89
C ALA A 96 -10.48 23.51 -20.39
N VAL A 97 -9.39 24.14 -20.84
CA VAL A 97 -8.13 23.52 -21.24
C VAL A 97 -7.00 24.39 -20.70
N ILE A 98 -6.00 23.78 -20.07
CA ILE A 98 -4.79 24.47 -19.65
C ILE A 98 -3.74 24.27 -20.75
N ASP A 99 -3.48 25.33 -21.51
CA ASP A 99 -2.64 25.24 -22.72
C ASP A 99 -1.14 25.17 -22.39
N ARG A 100 -0.71 25.76 -21.27
CA ARG A 100 0.72 25.88 -20.88
C ARG A 100 0.96 25.60 -19.40
N PRO A 101 0.66 24.40 -18.90
CA PRO A 101 1.00 24.01 -17.54
C PRO A 101 2.52 23.86 -17.39
N VAL A 102 3.00 23.87 -16.15
CA VAL A 102 4.31 23.31 -15.81
C VAL A 102 4.21 21.79 -15.99
N ARG A 103 5.09 21.22 -16.79
CA ARG A 103 5.11 19.79 -17.09
C ARG A 103 6.35 19.15 -16.52
N PHE A 104 6.19 17.99 -15.90
CA PHE A 104 7.27 17.17 -15.41
C PHE A 104 7.10 15.74 -15.96
N VAL A 105 8.03 15.32 -16.82
CA VAL A 105 8.06 13.96 -17.38
C VAL A 105 8.71 13.05 -16.34
N THR A 106 8.00 11.98 -15.98
CA THR A 106 8.44 11.08 -14.91
C THR A 106 9.37 10.01 -15.44
N THR A 107 10.38 9.64 -14.64
CA THR A 107 11.42 8.66 -15.05
C THR A 107 11.07 7.21 -14.71
N GLY A 108 10.00 6.98 -13.96
CA GLY A 108 9.63 5.65 -13.46
C GLY A 108 8.33 5.68 -12.66
N PRO A 109 7.71 4.52 -12.43
CA PRO A 109 6.51 4.40 -11.62
C PRO A 109 6.79 4.72 -10.14
N GLY A 110 5.72 5.06 -9.41
CA GLY A 110 5.75 5.34 -7.98
C GLY A 110 4.93 6.56 -7.58
N THR A 111 4.93 6.88 -6.29
CA THR A 111 4.20 8.05 -5.76
C THR A 111 5.13 9.25 -5.66
N PHE A 112 4.88 10.26 -6.48
CA PHE A 112 5.56 11.56 -6.43
C PHE A 112 4.85 12.49 -5.44
N VAL A 113 5.59 13.41 -4.83
CA VAL A 113 5.02 14.47 -3.99
C VAL A 113 5.11 15.80 -4.72
N VAL A 114 3.98 16.49 -4.84
CA VAL A 114 3.88 17.85 -5.37
C VAL A 114 3.54 18.79 -4.22
N ARG A 115 4.41 19.77 -3.98
CA ARG A 115 4.17 20.86 -3.01
C ARG A 115 3.89 22.15 -3.76
N LEU A 116 2.84 22.83 -3.33
CA LEU A 116 2.41 24.12 -3.85
C LEU A 116 2.57 25.13 -2.71
N ILE A 117 3.66 25.89 -2.74
CA ILE A 117 4.12 26.72 -1.62
C ILE A 117 3.88 28.19 -1.97
N ASN A 118 3.14 28.91 -1.14
CA ASN A 118 2.90 30.33 -1.32
C ASN A 118 4.16 31.09 -0.86
N VAL A 119 4.86 31.76 -1.79
CA VAL A 119 6.11 32.47 -1.50
C VAL A 119 5.93 33.98 -1.69
N GLY A 120 6.11 34.72 -0.60
CA GLY A 120 6.06 36.18 -0.61
C GLY A 120 6.02 36.77 0.80
N GLU A 121 6.85 37.80 1.04
CA GLU A 121 6.75 38.65 2.23
C GLU A 121 5.98 39.93 1.83
N GLU A 122 4.98 40.35 2.64
CA GLU A 122 4.46 41.73 2.73
C GLU A 122 3.06 42.14 2.16
N CYS A 123 2.12 41.25 1.81
CA CYS A 123 0.73 41.71 1.51
C CYS A 123 -0.29 41.51 2.65
N SER A 124 -0.14 40.52 3.55
CA SER A 124 -0.93 40.46 4.78
C SER A 124 -0.27 39.64 5.89
N SER A 125 -0.70 39.92 7.13
CA SER A 125 -0.37 39.14 8.33
C SER A 125 -1.47 38.14 8.68
N ASN A 126 -2.36 37.80 7.74
CA ASN A 126 -3.51 36.96 8.00
C ASN A 126 -3.25 35.53 7.47
N PRO A 127 -3.15 34.50 8.34
CA PRO A 127 -2.93 33.12 7.92
C PRO A 127 -4.05 32.55 7.03
N ASP A 128 -5.24 33.18 7.02
CA ASP A 128 -6.33 32.83 6.09
C ASP A 128 -6.04 33.25 4.62
N GLU A 129 -4.92 33.93 4.35
CA GLU A 129 -4.48 34.33 3.01
C GLU A 129 -3.37 33.43 2.41
N GLU A 130 -2.88 32.42 3.16
CA GLU A 130 -1.91 31.40 2.70
C GLU A 130 -2.60 30.27 1.93
N VAL A 131 -3.34 30.64 0.88
CA VAL A 131 -4.26 29.73 0.19
C VAL A 131 -3.98 29.67 -1.30
N VAL A 132 -3.74 28.45 -1.79
CA VAL A 132 -3.59 28.15 -3.21
C VAL A 132 -4.99 27.94 -3.80
N ASP A 133 -5.40 28.85 -4.70
CA ASP A 133 -6.66 28.78 -5.45
C ASP A 133 -6.64 29.76 -6.63
N PRO A 134 -6.95 29.30 -7.85
CA PRO A 134 -7.16 27.91 -8.24
C PRO A 134 -5.85 27.12 -8.34
N PHE A 135 -5.95 25.79 -8.29
CA PHE A 135 -4.88 24.89 -8.72
C PHE A 135 -5.44 23.72 -9.52
N ASP A 136 -4.64 23.23 -10.46
CA ASP A 136 -4.80 21.96 -11.15
C ASP A 136 -3.50 21.18 -11.03
N VAL A 137 -3.60 19.95 -10.55
CA VAL A 137 -2.55 18.94 -10.64
C VAL A 137 -3.20 17.74 -11.31
N SER A 138 -2.68 17.36 -12.47
CA SER A 138 -3.24 16.29 -13.27
C SER A 138 -2.18 15.50 -14.02
N VAL A 139 -2.45 14.22 -14.30
CA VAL A 139 -1.52 13.35 -15.02
C VAL A 139 -2.02 13.09 -16.43
N THR A 140 -1.12 13.20 -17.40
CA THR A 140 -1.36 12.82 -18.80
C THR A 140 -0.40 11.70 -19.23
N PRO A 141 -0.76 10.88 -20.23
CA PRO A 141 0.14 9.84 -20.74
C PRO A 141 1.43 10.41 -21.34
N ASP A 142 1.36 11.61 -21.91
CA ASP A 142 2.44 12.26 -22.64
C ASP A 142 2.30 13.80 -22.61
N CYS A 143 3.26 14.49 -23.23
CA CYS A 143 3.32 15.95 -23.34
C CYS A 143 2.33 16.55 -24.36
N ASP A 144 1.81 15.74 -25.29
CA ASP A 144 0.92 16.22 -26.35
C ASP A 144 -0.56 16.18 -25.94
N THR A 145 -0.86 15.36 -24.95
CA THR A 145 -2.19 15.22 -24.39
C THR A 145 -2.63 16.55 -23.73
N PRO A 146 -3.77 17.13 -24.16
CA PRO A 146 -4.27 18.38 -23.57
C PRO A 146 -4.75 18.20 -22.13
N VAL A 147 -4.36 19.13 -21.25
CA VAL A 147 -4.78 19.14 -19.85
C VAL A 147 -6.19 19.72 -19.73
N ARG A 148 -7.11 18.92 -19.19
CA ARG A 148 -8.54 19.25 -19.05
C ARG A 148 -8.98 19.04 -17.60
N PRO A 149 -8.95 20.08 -16.74
CA PRO A 149 -9.23 19.96 -15.31
C PRO A 149 -10.55 19.25 -14.97
N ALA A 150 -11.61 19.51 -15.75
CA ALA A 150 -12.94 18.93 -15.52
C ALA A 150 -13.14 17.53 -16.13
N THR A 151 -12.22 17.06 -16.98
CA THR A 151 -12.30 15.77 -17.70
C THR A 151 -10.89 15.25 -17.96
N PRO A 152 -10.14 14.84 -16.92
CA PRO A 152 -8.80 14.31 -17.06
C PRO A 152 -8.84 12.99 -17.85
N VAL A 153 -7.76 12.74 -18.58
CA VAL A 153 -7.64 11.59 -19.50
C VAL A 153 -7.37 10.30 -18.73
N LEU A 154 -6.58 10.39 -17.65
CA LEU A 154 -6.27 9.28 -16.77
C LEU A 154 -7.09 9.37 -15.47
N PRO A 155 -7.53 8.23 -14.90
CA PRO A 155 -8.31 8.24 -13.67
C PRO A 155 -7.42 8.27 -12.41
N GLY A 156 -7.88 8.90 -11.34
CA GLY A 156 -7.53 8.47 -9.98
C GLY A 156 -6.07 8.58 -9.60
N ARG A 157 -5.42 9.72 -9.87
CA ARG A 157 -3.96 9.88 -9.67
C ARG A 157 -3.58 10.74 -8.47
N VAL A 158 -4.42 11.71 -8.11
CA VAL A 158 -4.11 12.71 -7.09
C VAL A 158 -4.78 12.38 -5.76
N SER A 159 -3.96 12.33 -4.71
CA SER A 159 -4.39 12.08 -3.34
C SER A 159 -3.64 12.95 -2.33
N SER A 160 -4.12 12.95 -1.09
CA SER A 160 -3.34 13.35 0.06
C SER A 160 -3.71 12.46 1.24
N THR A 161 -2.81 12.32 2.21
CA THR A 161 -3.15 11.72 3.50
C THR A 161 -3.83 12.75 4.42
N HIS A 162 -3.62 14.05 4.18
CA HIS A 162 -4.20 15.13 4.96
C HIS A 162 -4.62 16.30 4.07
N TRP A 163 -5.92 16.45 3.84
CA TRP A 163 -6.45 17.58 3.08
C TRP A 163 -6.81 18.73 4.03
N MET A 164 -6.14 19.86 3.88
CA MET A 164 -6.44 21.08 4.63
C MET A 164 -7.14 22.06 3.69
N ILE A 165 -8.48 22.06 3.74
CA ILE A 165 -9.34 22.79 2.80
C ILE A 165 -9.86 24.05 3.47
N ASN A 166 -9.70 25.20 2.80
CA ASN A 166 -10.28 26.46 3.23
C ASN A 166 -11.57 26.73 2.46
N PRO A 167 -12.74 26.64 3.12
CA PRO A 167 -14.02 26.97 2.50
C PRO A 167 -14.09 28.45 2.13
N SER A 168 -14.82 28.76 1.05
CA SER A 168 -15.02 30.14 0.57
C SER A 168 -15.95 30.97 1.45
N GLY A 169 -16.70 30.35 2.36
CA GLY A 169 -17.68 31.04 3.19
C GLY A 169 -18.76 30.14 3.77
N THR A 170 -19.73 30.81 4.39
CA THR A 170 -20.73 30.19 5.26
C THR A 170 -22.07 29.94 4.57
N ASP A 171 -22.26 30.39 3.33
CA ASP A 171 -23.49 30.22 2.56
C ASP A 171 -23.50 28.94 1.70
N GLU A 172 -24.68 28.55 1.20
CA GLU A 172 -24.84 27.34 0.37
C GLU A 172 -24.05 27.40 -0.93
N ASP A 173 -23.82 28.59 -1.49
CA ASP A 173 -23.10 28.79 -2.75
C ASP A 173 -21.57 28.66 -2.57
N SER A 174 -21.08 28.89 -1.35
CA SER A 174 -19.67 28.75 -0.94
C SER A 174 -19.37 27.43 -0.24
N ALA A 175 -20.34 26.52 -0.16
CA ALA A 175 -20.15 25.23 0.48
C ALA A 175 -19.34 24.26 -0.40
N THR A 176 -18.40 23.54 0.21
CA THR A 176 -17.67 22.44 -0.42
C THR A 176 -18.67 21.39 -0.91
N ASN A 177 -18.50 20.91 -2.14
CA ASN A 177 -19.36 19.89 -2.75
C ASN A 177 -18.52 18.80 -3.40
N THR A 178 -17.54 18.29 -2.67
CA THR A 178 -16.56 17.32 -3.17
C THR A 178 -16.95 15.87 -2.92
N ARG A 179 -16.26 14.98 -3.65
CA ARG A 179 -16.15 13.57 -3.34
C ARG A 179 -14.68 13.26 -3.10
N LEU A 180 -14.39 12.66 -1.96
CA LEU A 180 -13.08 12.06 -1.73
C LEU A 180 -13.23 10.55 -1.70
N TYR A 181 -12.17 9.83 -2.08
CA TYR A 181 -12.15 8.38 -2.12
C TYR A 181 -11.05 7.89 -1.21
N GLY A 182 -11.41 7.34 -0.04
CA GLY A 182 -10.47 6.72 0.88
C GLY A 182 -10.10 5.32 0.38
N LEU A 183 -8.81 5.10 0.13
CA LEU A 183 -8.27 3.80 -0.19
C LEU A 183 -7.72 3.16 1.09
N VAL A 184 -8.39 2.10 1.55
CA VAL A 184 -7.99 1.32 2.71
C VAL A 184 -7.46 -0.02 2.20
N SER A 185 -6.15 -0.22 2.34
CA SER A 185 -5.56 -1.51 1.98
C SER A 185 -5.88 -2.56 3.04
N THR A 186 -6.24 -3.76 2.61
CA THR A 186 -6.58 -4.87 3.52
C THR A 186 -5.74 -6.12 3.31
N GLY A 187 -4.65 -6.00 2.56
CA GLY A 187 -3.69 -7.06 2.27
C GLY A 187 -3.06 -6.88 0.89
N PRO A 188 -2.13 -7.76 0.49
CA PRO A 188 -1.37 -7.65 -0.75
C PRO A 188 -2.25 -7.63 -2.02
N SER A 189 -3.40 -8.30 -1.99
CA SER A 189 -4.27 -8.49 -3.16
C SER A 189 -5.65 -7.83 -3.05
N SER A 190 -5.96 -7.08 -1.97
CA SER A 190 -7.30 -6.50 -1.82
C SER A 190 -7.35 -5.15 -1.10
N ASP A 191 -8.08 -4.22 -1.73
CA ASP A 191 -8.34 -2.89 -1.19
C ASP A 191 -9.86 -2.60 -1.09
N PHE A 192 -10.23 -1.79 -0.11
CA PHE A 192 -11.54 -1.14 -0.07
C PHE A 192 -11.44 0.32 -0.48
N THR A 193 -12.29 0.73 -1.41
CA THR A 193 -12.48 2.14 -1.74
C THR A 193 -13.79 2.64 -1.15
N TRP A 194 -13.72 3.73 -0.39
CA TRP A 194 -14.87 4.39 0.22
C TRP A 194 -15.03 5.79 -0.35
N MET A 195 -16.20 6.13 -0.85
CA MET A 195 -16.54 7.49 -1.30
C MET A 195 -17.13 8.29 -0.15
N LEU A 196 -16.47 9.39 0.19
CA LEU A 196 -16.92 10.40 1.13
C LEU A 196 -17.59 11.53 0.36
N ALA A 197 -18.82 11.86 0.71
CA ALA A 197 -19.62 12.90 0.07
C ALA A 197 -19.87 14.07 1.00
N PHE A 198 -19.21 15.20 0.71
CA PHE A 198 -19.24 16.43 1.51
C PHE A 198 -20.36 17.40 1.05
N ASP A 199 -21.55 16.91 0.72
CA ASP A 199 -22.56 17.75 0.04
C ASP A 199 -23.07 18.92 0.90
N GLY A 200 -22.57 20.11 0.58
CA GLY A 200 -22.98 21.37 1.17
C GLY A 200 -22.38 21.58 2.55
N ILE A 201 -21.10 21.22 2.74
CA ILE A 201 -20.34 21.53 3.96
C ILE A 201 -19.67 22.90 3.76
N GLY A 202 -20.16 23.91 4.48
CA GLY A 202 -19.64 25.28 4.42
C GLY A 202 -19.29 25.79 5.82
N GLY A 203 -18.41 26.79 5.89
CA GLY A 203 -17.88 27.30 7.16
C GLY A 203 -16.98 28.49 6.95
N SER A 204 -16.65 29.18 8.04
CA SER A 204 -15.82 30.38 7.98
C SER A 204 -14.32 30.12 8.19
N GLN A 205 -13.95 28.88 8.54
CA GLN A 205 -12.57 28.45 8.85
C GLN A 205 -12.19 27.12 8.16
N ARG A 206 -10.93 26.69 8.32
CA ARG A 206 -10.36 25.49 7.69
C ARG A 206 -11.06 24.17 8.07
N PHE A 207 -11.03 23.22 7.14
CA PHE A 207 -11.40 21.81 7.33
C PHE A 207 -10.17 20.93 7.14
N ASP A 208 -9.83 20.16 8.17
CA ASP A 208 -8.76 19.18 8.15
C ASP A 208 -9.38 17.77 7.97
N LEU A 209 -9.09 17.12 6.84
CA LEU A 209 -9.58 15.79 6.49
C LEU A 209 -8.42 14.81 6.47
N LEU A 210 -8.48 13.80 7.31
CA LEU A 210 -7.46 12.75 7.35
C LEU A 210 -8.08 11.42 7.72
N ALA A 211 -7.36 10.35 7.44
CA ALA A 211 -7.83 8.98 7.62
C ALA A 211 -6.71 8.13 8.20
N ASN A 212 -7.02 7.27 9.17
CA ASN A 212 -6.05 6.34 9.74
C ASN A 212 -6.68 5.04 10.23
N SER A 213 -5.86 4.06 10.60
CA SER A 213 -6.32 2.75 11.04
C SER A 213 -6.87 2.72 12.46
N LEU A 214 -6.42 3.65 13.32
CA LEU A 214 -6.55 3.58 14.79
C LEU A 214 -7.64 4.48 15.37
N GLY A 215 -8.12 5.48 14.66
CA GLY A 215 -8.91 6.52 15.27
C GLY A 215 -8.08 7.48 16.14
N ARG A 216 -8.75 8.38 16.86
CA ARG A 216 -8.12 9.23 17.86
C ARG A 216 -7.87 8.46 19.17
N LEU A 217 -6.65 8.57 19.72
CA LEU A 217 -6.34 8.13 21.09
C LEU A 217 -6.73 9.24 22.09
N ALA A 218 -7.75 9.02 22.90
CA ALA A 218 -8.15 9.93 23.97
C ALA A 218 -8.30 9.18 25.28
N ASN A 219 -7.66 9.67 26.35
CA ASN A 219 -7.73 9.05 27.67
C ASN A 219 -7.39 7.53 27.65
N GLY A 220 -6.53 7.09 26.73
CA GLY A 220 -6.14 5.68 26.56
C GLY A 220 -7.07 4.84 25.69
N TYR A 221 -8.10 5.43 25.06
CA TYR A 221 -9.07 4.73 24.22
C TYR A 221 -9.00 5.22 22.77
N TYR A 222 -9.13 4.29 21.82
CA TYR A 222 -9.14 4.56 20.38
C TYR A 222 -10.56 4.79 19.85
N GLY A 223 -10.73 5.73 18.91
CA GLY A 223 -12.01 5.97 18.21
C GLY A 223 -13.08 6.67 19.05
N THR A 224 -12.68 7.66 19.86
CA THR A 224 -13.59 8.47 20.69
C THR A 224 -13.63 9.94 20.26
N SER A 225 -14.83 10.51 20.16
CA SER A 225 -15.03 11.95 19.95
C SER A 225 -14.62 12.77 21.19
N SER A 226 -14.00 13.94 21.00
CA SER A 226 -13.85 14.91 22.08
C SER A 226 -13.94 16.36 21.62
N GLU A 227 -14.20 17.23 22.58
CA GLU A 227 -13.97 18.66 22.45
C GLU A 227 -12.45 18.92 22.35
N PHE A 228 -12.09 20.01 21.67
CA PHE A 228 -10.73 20.49 21.52
C PHE A 228 -10.23 21.03 22.86
N ASP A 229 -9.24 20.37 23.47
CA ASP A 229 -8.39 21.00 24.47
C ASP A 229 -7.00 21.17 23.84
N SER A 230 -6.52 22.40 23.88
CA SER A 230 -5.42 22.94 23.09
C SER A 230 -4.14 22.08 23.08
N ASP A 231 -3.51 22.04 21.90
CA ASP A 231 -2.10 21.70 21.65
C ASP A 231 -1.62 20.25 21.90
N ALA A 232 -2.48 19.31 22.30
CA ALA A 232 -2.02 18.01 22.78
C ALA A 232 -1.96 16.85 21.76
N PHE A 233 -2.61 16.89 20.59
CA PHE A 233 -2.44 15.84 19.56
C PHE A 233 -3.13 16.16 18.21
N SER A 234 -2.40 15.98 17.10
CA SER A 234 -2.91 15.92 15.72
C SER A 234 -2.91 14.45 15.28
N PRO A 235 -4.04 13.85 14.87
CA PRO A 235 -4.07 12.45 14.47
C PRO A 235 -3.12 12.21 13.29
N THR A 236 -2.30 11.15 13.38
CA THR A 236 -1.32 10.82 12.34
C THR A 236 -2.05 10.35 11.07
N PRO A 237 -1.91 11.06 9.95
CA PRO A 237 -2.50 10.64 8.68
C PRO A 237 -1.85 9.35 8.17
N GLU A 238 -2.66 8.38 7.71
CA GLU A 238 -2.15 7.07 7.23
C GLU A 238 -2.79 6.67 5.90
N HIS A 239 -4.12 6.68 5.80
CA HIS A 239 -4.81 6.29 4.56
C HIS A 239 -4.91 7.45 3.58
N ARG A 240 -4.73 7.15 2.29
CA ARG A 240 -4.82 8.14 1.20
C ARG A 240 -6.27 8.44 0.85
N LEU A 241 -6.60 9.72 0.77
CA LEU A 241 -7.86 10.26 0.30
C LEU A 241 -7.64 10.84 -1.11
N TYR A 242 -8.26 10.24 -2.12
CA TYR A 242 -8.13 10.64 -3.53
C TYR A 242 -9.25 11.60 -3.93
N LEU A 243 -8.95 12.50 -4.87
CA LEU A 243 -9.97 13.39 -5.45
C LEU A 243 -10.92 12.65 -6.42
N THR A 244 -10.48 11.54 -6.99
CA THR A 244 -11.29 10.68 -7.89
C THR A 244 -11.09 9.20 -7.55
N PRO A 245 -11.93 8.26 -8.04
CA PRO A 245 -11.74 6.84 -7.76
C PRO A 245 -10.31 6.40 -8.08
N PRO A 246 -9.55 5.83 -7.12
CA PRO A 246 -8.12 5.56 -7.28
C PRO A 246 -7.90 4.54 -8.40
N ALA A 247 -6.94 4.79 -9.29
CA ALA A 247 -6.61 3.83 -10.34
C ALA A 247 -5.83 2.63 -9.85
N ILE A 248 -5.07 2.80 -8.76
CA ILE A 248 -4.29 1.73 -8.14
C ILE A 248 -5.12 0.79 -7.27
N ALA A 249 -6.42 1.05 -7.10
CA ALA A 249 -7.27 0.25 -6.24
C ALA A 249 -7.40 -1.17 -6.80
N LYS A 250 -6.91 -2.16 -6.05
CA LYS A 250 -6.92 -3.59 -6.44
C LYS A 250 -8.32 -4.20 -6.48
N GLY A 251 -9.28 -3.56 -5.80
CA GLY A 251 -10.64 -4.07 -5.63
C GLY A 251 -10.70 -5.16 -4.56
N GLY A 252 -11.87 -5.36 -3.96
CA GLY A 252 -12.04 -6.31 -2.88
C GLY A 252 -13.43 -6.26 -2.30
N THR A 253 -14.09 -7.43 -2.18
CA THR A 253 -15.47 -7.47 -1.67
C THR A 253 -15.65 -7.96 -0.22
N GLN A 254 -14.66 -8.68 0.31
CA GLN A 254 -14.80 -9.43 1.55
C GLN A 254 -14.43 -8.61 2.79
N ALA A 255 -15.43 -8.32 3.61
CA ALA A 255 -15.26 -7.68 4.92
C ALA A 255 -14.36 -8.53 5.84
N PRO A 256 -13.69 -7.94 6.85
CA PRO A 256 -12.88 -8.69 7.80
C PRO A 256 -13.74 -9.76 8.51
N ALA A 257 -13.32 -11.03 8.44
CA ALA A 257 -13.94 -12.10 9.21
C ALA A 257 -13.15 -12.32 10.51
N VAL A 258 -13.88 -12.65 11.57
CA VAL A 258 -13.32 -12.97 12.87
C VAL A 258 -13.89 -14.29 13.33
N SER A 259 -13.04 -15.16 13.84
CA SER A 259 -13.41 -16.47 14.40
C SER A 259 -12.74 -16.68 15.76
N GLY A 260 -13.14 -17.73 16.46
CA GLY A 260 -12.46 -18.15 17.69
C GLY A 260 -12.56 -17.18 18.89
N PHE A 261 -13.43 -16.17 18.87
CA PHE A 261 -13.53 -15.18 19.95
C PHE A 261 -13.92 -15.83 21.28
N ARG A 262 -12.96 -15.93 22.19
CA ARG A 262 -13.09 -16.55 23.51
C ARG A 262 -12.29 -15.77 24.56
N HIS A 263 -12.51 -16.11 25.82
CA HIS A 263 -11.74 -15.60 26.95
C HIS A 263 -10.87 -16.72 27.54
N GLU A 264 -9.65 -16.38 27.95
CA GLU A 264 -8.70 -17.25 28.63
C GLU A 264 -8.33 -16.65 29.99
N GLY A 265 -8.47 -17.43 31.06
CA GLY A 265 -8.17 -16.99 32.44
C GLY A 265 -6.68 -17.10 32.80
N ALA A 266 -6.30 -16.58 33.97
CA ALA A 266 -4.92 -16.53 34.48
C ALA A 266 -4.18 -17.87 34.63
N SER A 267 -4.89 -18.99 34.47
CA SER A 267 -4.40 -20.33 34.80
C SER A 267 -4.47 -21.22 33.58
N ALA A 268 -3.31 -21.72 33.14
CA ALA A 268 -3.15 -22.71 32.08
C ALA A 268 -3.98 -23.99 32.30
N VAL A 269 -4.47 -24.23 33.52
CA VAL A 269 -5.21 -25.46 33.86
C VAL A 269 -6.73 -25.29 33.81
N CYS A 270 -7.28 -24.07 33.74
CA CYS A 270 -8.73 -23.90 33.97
C CYS A 270 -9.45 -22.85 33.12
N SER A 271 -8.74 -21.98 32.40
CA SER A 271 -9.32 -20.83 31.68
C SER A 271 -10.30 -19.96 32.50
N MET A 272 -10.35 -20.16 33.82
CA MET A 272 -11.34 -19.59 34.71
C MET A 272 -10.97 -18.14 34.98
N ALA A 273 -11.90 -17.26 34.65
CA ALA A 273 -11.73 -15.84 34.86
C ALA A 273 -11.92 -15.54 36.36
N VAL A 274 -10.87 -15.02 37.02
CA VAL A 274 -10.89 -14.70 38.45
C VAL A 274 -10.90 -13.18 38.61
N PRO A 275 -11.80 -12.61 39.42
CA PRO A 275 -11.82 -11.19 39.75
C PRO A 275 -10.42 -10.61 40.05
N GLY A 276 -9.98 -9.63 39.25
CA GLY A 276 -8.70 -8.94 39.46
C GLY A 276 -7.43 -9.70 39.03
N ALA A 277 -7.54 -10.93 38.54
CA ALA A 277 -6.40 -11.74 38.05
C ALA A 277 -6.13 -11.50 36.56
N PRO A 278 -4.90 -11.77 36.06
CA PRO A 278 -4.61 -11.75 34.62
C PRO A 278 -5.59 -12.59 33.82
N ALA A 279 -5.94 -12.14 32.64
CA ALA A 279 -6.87 -12.78 31.73
C ALA A 279 -6.52 -12.33 30.31
N ALA A 280 -7.05 -13.02 29.30
CA ALA A 280 -6.93 -12.60 27.93
C ALA A 280 -8.24 -12.85 27.17
N PHE A 281 -8.45 -12.11 26.10
CA PHE A 281 -9.37 -12.47 25.04
C PHE A 281 -8.57 -12.89 23.82
N VAL A 282 -9.01 -13.96 23.16
CA VAL A 282 -8.34 -14.50 21.97
C VAL A 282 -9.33 -14.52 20.83
N PHE A 283 -8.90 -14.14 19.63
CA PHE A 283 -9.67 -14.24 18.39
C PHE A 283 -8.74 -14.32 17.17
N THR A 284 -9.23 -14.87 16.06
CA THR A 284 -8.50 -14.90 14.78
C THR A 284 -9.12 -13.89 13.83
N SER A 285 -8.32 -13.12 13.10
CA SER A 285 -8.78 -12.15 12.10
C SER A 285 -8.27 -12.49 10.71
N THR A 286 -9.12 -12.44 9.68
CA THR A 286 -8.68 -12.66 8.29
C THR A 286 -8.05 -11.42 7.65
N LYS A 287 -8.10 -10.26 8.33
CA LYS A 287 -7.64 -8.96 7.82
C LYS A 287 -7.07 -8.11 8.97
N PRO A 288 -6.09 -7.23 8.73
CA PRO A 288 -5.63 -6.31 9.76
C PRO A 288 -6.72 -5.29 10.11
N GLY A 289 -6.62 -4.68 11.29
CA GLY A 289 -7.57 -3.63 11.69
C GLY A 289 -7.36 -3.13 13.11
N THR A 290 -8.42 -2.58 13.70
CA THR A 290 -8.52 -2.13 15.09
C THR A 290 -9.68 -2.86 15.73
N TYR A 291 -9.42 -3.56 16.82
CA TYR A 291 -10.45 -4.24 17.59
C TYR A 291 -10.99 -3.36 18.72
N VAL A 292 -12.26 -3.58 19.07
CA VAL A 292 -12.87 -3.11 20.31
C VAL A 292 -13.58 -4.29 20.96
N ILE A 293 -13.15 -4.67 22.16
CA ILE A 293 -13.81 -5.68 22.99
C ILE A 293 -14.58 -4.95 24.09
N THR A 294 -15.91 -4.98 24.04
CA THR A 294 -16.77 -4.40 25.07
C THR A 294 -17.28 -5.48 26.01
N ILE A 295 -17.19 -5.23 27.31
CA ILE A 295 -17.71 -6.12 28.37
C ILE A 295 -18.82 -5.38 29.10
N ASP A 296 -20.04 -5.89 28.99
CA ASP A 296 -21.22 -5.40 29.71
C ASP A 296 -21.12 -5.85 31.17
N THR A 297 -20.90 -4.90 32.08
CA THR A 297 -20.67 -5.21 33.50
C THR A 297 -21.90 -4.99 34.38
N ASP A 298 -22.91 -4.26 33.88
CA ASP A 298 -24.10 -3.90 34.64
C ASP A 298 -25.39 -4.60 34.16
N GLY A 299 -25.27 -5.41 33.09
CA GLY A 299 -26.33 -6.21 32.49
C GLY A 299 -27.39 -5.37 31.77
N ARG A 300 -27.12 -4.07 31.53
CA ARG A 300 -28.05 -3.18 30.85
C ARG A 300 -27.75 -3.15 29.35
N PRO A 301 -28.78 -3.13 28.50
CA PRO A 301 -28.56 -3.02 27.07
C PRO A 301 -27.89 -1.69 26.69
N GLY A 302 -26.71 -1.78 26.07
CA GLY A 302 -25.97 -0.67 25.47
C GLY A 302 -24.72 -0.27 26.28
N PHE A 303 -23.70 0.24 25.59
CA PHE A 303 -22.40 0.57 26.21
C PHE A 303 -22.43 1.92 26.97
N ASP A 304 -22.25 1.86 28.29
CA ASP A 304 -22.10 2.99 29.20
C ASP A 304 -20.63 3.09 29.64
N PRO A 305 -19.81 4.02 29.10
CA PRO A 305 -18.38 4.12 29.42
C PRO A 305 -18.08 4.47 30.89
N SER A 306 -19.10 4.79 31.70
CA SER A 306 -18.95 4.97 33.15
C SER A 306 -19.07 3.67 33.94
N ARG A 307 -19.56 2.59 33.32
CA ARG A 307 -19.85 1.30 33.96
C ARG A 307 -19.23 0.12 33.21
N ASP A 308 -19.26 0.13 31.89
CA ASP A 308 -18.77 -0.96 31.05
C ASP A 308 -17.28 -0.82 30.74
N VAL A 309 -16.65 -1.95 30.42
CA VAL A 309 -15.23 -2.01 30.04
C VAL A 309 -15.14 -2.05 28.53
N ALA A 310 -14.21 -1.29 27.95
CA ALA A 310 -13.81 -1.43 26.57
C ALA A 310 -12.29 -1.60 26.46
N LEU A 311 -11.86 -2.64 25.76
CA LEU A 311 -10.46 -2.91 25.43
C LEU A 311 -10.25 -2.61 23.95
N HIS A 312 -9.21 -1.85 23.62
CA HIS A 312 -8.93 -1.40 22.26
C HIS A 312 -7.50 -1.76 21.87
N GLY A 313 -7.27 -1.99 20.58
CA GLY A 313 -5.92 -2.22 20.05
C GLY A 313 -5.92 -2.55 18.56
N ARG A 314 -4.73 -2.78 18.00
CA ARG A 314 -4.56 -3.23 16.61
C ARG A 314 -4.79 -4.73 16.53
N ALA A 315 -5.52 -5.16 15.51
CA ALA A 315 -5.62 -6.56 15.13
C ALA A 315 -4.68 -6.85 13.95
N VAL A 316 -3.97 -7.95 14.03
CA VAL A 316 -3.17 -8.53 12.94
C VAL A 316 -3.96 -9.63 12.22
N VAL A 317 -3.53 -10.00 11.02
CA VAL A 317 -4.03 -11.22 10.35
C VAL A 317 -3.58 -12.42 11.19
N GLY A 318 -4.44 -13.43 11.34
CA GLY A 318 -4.16 -14.57 12.21
C GLY A 318 -4.62 -14.35 13.66
N LEU A 319 -3.95 -15.02 14.60
CA LEU A 319 -4.34 -15.03 16.02
C LEU A 319 -4.06 -13.68 16.71
N ASN A 320 -4.97 -13.25 17.57
CA ASN A 320 -4.88 -12.00 18.32
C ASN A 320 -5.20 -12.27 19.80
N THR A 321 -4.28 -11.87 20.68
CA THR A 321 -4.40 -12.04 22.14
C THR A 321 -4.43 -10.70 22.85
N VAL A 322 -5.51 -10.43 23.59
CA VAL A 322 -5.77 -9.15 24.25
C VAL A 322 -5.78 -9.32 25.77
N ALA A 323 -4.73 -8.84 26.42
CA ALA A 323 -4.61 -8.90 27.87
C ALA A 323 -5.69 -8.09 28.59
N TRP A 324 -6.22 -8.66 29.67
CA TRP A 324 -7.19 -8.07 30.59
C TRP A 324 -6.89 -8.52 32.03
N ARG A 325 -7.51 -7.89 33.03
CA ARG A 325 -7.29 -8.23 34.46
C ARG A 325 -8.58 -8.52 35.24
N ALA A 326 -9.67 -8.85 34.56
CA ALA A 326 -10.99 -9.03 35.19
C ALA A 326 -11.41 -7.84 36.09
N GLN A 327 -11.13 -6.61 35.61
CA GLN A 327 -11.39 -5.35 36.31
C GLN A 327 -12.37 -4.49 35.52
N ASP A 328 -13.12 -3.63 36.23
CA ASP A 328 -14.00 -2.61 35.67
C ASP A 328 -13.21 -1.42 35.09
N ALA A 329 -13.92 -0.47 34.46
CA ALA A 329 -13.31 0.72 33.85
C ALA A 329 -12.62 1.67 34.85
N GLN A 330 -12.76 1.43 36.16
CA GLN A 330 -12.09 2.16 37.23
C GLN A 330 -10.94 1.35 37.88
N GLY A 331 -10.57 0.21 37.28
CA GLY A 331 -9.49 -0.67 37.76
C GLY A 331 -9.86 -1.48 39.01
N ARG A 332 -11.15 -1.56 39.36
CA ARG A 332 -11.62 -2.36 40.49
C ARG A 332 -11.94 -3.78 40.01
N PRO A 333 -11.61 -4.84 40.76
CA PRO A 333 -12.00 -6.20 40.40
C PRO A 333 -13.51 -6.32 40.20
N LEU A 334 -13.93 -6.95 39.11
CA LEU A 334 -15.34 -7.26 38.87
C LEU A 334 -15.85 -8.30 39.88
N ALA A 335 -17.16 -8.33 40.12
CA ALA A 335 -17.75 -9.32 41.01
C ALA A 335 -17.79 -10.71 40.37
N VAL A 336 -17.88 -11.76 41.18
CA VAL A 336 -18.21 -13.11 40.69
C VAL A 336 -19.60 -13.06 40.03
N GLY A 337 -19.71 -13.58 38.80
CA GLY A 337 -20.93 -13.46 38.02
C GLY A 337 -20.75 -13.74 36.53
N ASN A 338 -21.86 -13.64 35.79
CA ASN A 338 -21.89 -13.79 34.33
C ASN A 338 -21.96 -12.42 33.67
N TYR A 339 -21.16 -12.25 32.62
CA TYR A 339 -20.98 -11.03 31.84
C TYR A 339 -21.05 -11.37 30.35
N ASN A 340 -21.34 -10.38 29.52
CA ASN A 340 -21.32 -10.55 28.08
C ASN A 340 -20.17 -9.73 27.49
N ALA A 341 -19.34 -10.38 26.68
CA ALA A 341 -18.30 -9.71 25.93
C ALA A 341 -18.63 -9.74 24.42
N GLN A 342 -18.31 -8.66 23.73
CA GLN A 342 -18.53 -8.51 22.30
C GLN A 342 -17.28 -7.93 21.64
N LEU A 343 -16.89 -8.51 20.50
CA LEU A 343 -15.78 -8.05 19.68
C LEU A 343 -16.30 -7.37 18.41
N GLY A 344 -15.80 -6.17 18.15
CA GLY A 344 -15.91 -5.48 16.87
C GLY A 344 -14.54 -5.24 16.26
N LEU A 345 -14.44 -5.40 14.93
CA LEU A 345 -13.22 -5.15 14.17
C LEU A 345 -13.46 -4.07 13.12
N ARG A 346 -12.49 -3.15 12.97
CA ARG A 346 -12.53 -1.97 12.10
C ARG A 346 -11.29 -1.95 11.21
N ASN A 347 -11.41 -1.69 9.91
CA ASN A 347 -10.23 -1.59 9.02
C ASN A 347 -9.72 -0.15 8.85
N GLY A 348 -10.38 0.83 9.46
CA GLY A 348 -9.93 2.22 9.49
C GLY A 348 -11.02 3.20 9.91
N GLU A 349 -10.61 4.43 10.18
CA GLU A 349 -11.40 5.54 10.67
C GLU A 349 -11.09 6.85 9.90
N LEU A 350 -12.15 7.59 9.59
CA LEU A 350 -12.08 8.91 8.98
C LEU A 350 -12.15 9.96 10.09
N HIS A 351 -11.35 11.02 9.99
CA HIS A 351 -11.43 12.16 10.89
C HIS A 351 -11.76 13.42 10.08
N LEU A 352 -12.87 14.07 10.44
CA LEU A 352 -13.26 15.38 9.94
C LEU A 352 -13.06 16.41 11.07
N LEU A 353 -11.93 17.08 11.06
CA LEU A 353 -11.67 18.17 11.99
C LEU A 353 -12.10 19.47 11.31
N ALA A 354 -13.36 19.83 11.50
CA ALA A 354 -13.93 21.04 10.92
C ALA A 354 -14.02 22.16 11.97
N HIS A 355 -13.58 23.35 11.60
CA HIS A 355 -13.75 24.55 12.40
C HIS A 355 -14.92 25.39 11.88
N ASP A 356 -15.75 25.90 12.80
CA ASP A 356 -16.82 26.86 12.49
C ASP A 356 -17.69 26.48 11.27
N VAL A 357 -18.30 25.29 11.35
CA VAL A 357 -19.19 24.76 10.31
C VAL A 357 -20.55 25.44 10.41
N ASP A 358 -20.87 26.27 9.43
CA ASP A 358 -22.10 27.08 9.40
C ASP A 358 -23.21 26.46 8.54
N THR A 359 -22.86 25.67 7.52
CA THR A 359 -23.84 25.12 6.57
C THR A 359 -23.61 23.62 6.36
N LEU A 360 -24.70 22.84 6.47
CA LEU A 360 -24.76 21.40 6.22
C LEU A 360 -26.08 21.03 5.53
N ARG A 361 -26.07 20.89 4.20
CA ARG A 361 -27.32 20.68 3.44
C ARG A 361 -27.81 19.23 3.42
N ASN A 362 -26.89 18.26 3.32
CA ASN A 362 -27.21 16.83 3.29
C ASN A 362 -26.34 15.97 4.23
N GLY A 363 -25.48 16.60 5.03
CA GLY A 363 -24.50 15.95 5.89
C GLY A 363 -23.37 15.24 5.13
N LEU A 364 -22.36 14.79 5.89
CA LEU A 364 -21.34 13.87 5.39
C LEU A 364 -21.96 12.50 5.14
N ARG A 365 -21.76 11.93 3.96
CA ARG A 365 -22.25 10.59 3.61
C ARG A 365 -21.12 9.72 3.09
N ILE A 366 -21.09 8.47 3.53
CA ILE A 366 -20.05 7.51 3.15
C ILE A 366 -20.69 6.36 2.37
N PHE A 367 -20.10 6.03 1.23
CA PHE A 367 -20.55 4.96 0.34
C PHE A 367 -19.39 4.03 0.04
N ARG A 368 -19.68 2.74 -0.10
CA ARG A 368 -18.72 1.78 -0.60
C ARG A 368 -18.63 1.87 -2.13
N VAL A 369 -17.42 1.72 -2.66
CA VAL A 369 -17.16 1.71 -4.11
C VAL A 369 -16.58 0.35 -4.50
N ASP A 370 -17.38 -0.45 -5.20
CA ASP A 370 -17.01 -1.84 -5.54
C ASP A 370 -16.19 -1.97 -6.83
N THR A 371 -16.20 -0.97 -7.72
CA THR A 371 -15.40 -0.98 -8.95
C THR A 371 -14.81 0.41 -9.26
N PRO A 372 -13.53 0.49 -9.70
CA PRO A 372 -12.90 1.77 -10.08
C PRO A 372 -13.54 2.46 -11.30
N SER A 373 -14.26 1.71 -12.15
CA SER A 373 -14.77 2.17 -13.45
C SER A 373 -16.20 2.73 -13.41
N ALA A 374 -17.01 2.42 -12.39
CA ALA A 374 -18.39 2.88 -12.27
C ALA A 374 -18.75 3.25 -10.82
N PRO A 375 -18.75 4.55 -10.44
CA PRO A 375 -19.17 5.00 -9.11
C PRO A 375 -20.71 4.97 -8.94
N GLN A 376 -21.37 3.90 -9.38
CA GLN A 376 -22.73 3.67 -8.91
C GLN A 376 -22.64 3.30 -7.44
N ALA A 377 -23.25 4.12 -6.58
CA ALA A 377 -23.31 3.87 -5.15
C ALA A 377 -23.98 2.51 -4.89
N ALA A 378 -23.18 1.47 -4.62
CA ALA A 378 -23.67 0.27 -3.98
C ALA A 378 -24.03 0.64 -2.53
N ALA A 379 -25.12 0.03 -2.04
CA ALA A 379 -25.77 0.18 -0.74
C ALA A 379 -25.20 1.20 0.28
N SER A 380 -26.06 2.10 0.77
CA SER A 380 -25.79 2.99 1.92
C SER A 380 -25.17 2.22 3.08
N THR A 381 -24.02 2.67 3.58
CA THR A 381 -23.35 2.05 4.73
C THR A 381 -23.82 2.73 6.02
N PRO A 382 -24.11 1.98 7.11
CA PRO A 382 -24.44 2.58 8.39
C PRO A 382 -23.27 3.39 8.94
N MET A 383 -23.51 4.68 9.18
CA MET A 383 -22.58 5.59 9.86
C MET A 383 -22.92 5.64 11.36
N PHE A 384 -21.90 5.59 12.22
CA PHE A 384 -22.05 5.70 13.67
C PHE A 384 -21.30 6.95 14.16
N TRP A 385 -22.00 7.82 14.90
CA TRP A 385 -21.41 9.01 15.51
C TRP A 385 -21.82 9.08 16.99
N ASP A 386 -20.94 9.57 17.86
CA ASP A 386 -21.21 9.81 19.29
C ASP A 386 -21.08 11.31 19.58
N ASP A 387 -22.22 11.99 19.69
CA ASP A 387 -22.34 13.44 19.87
C ASP A 387 -22.57 13.85 21.34
N ARG A 388 -22.49 12.90 22.29
CA ARG A 388 -22.83 13.14 23.70
C ARG A 388 -22.02 14.26 24.37
N ARG A 389 -20.85 14.61 23.82
CA ARG A 389 -20.00 15.72 24.29
C ARG A 389 -20.27 17.05 23.56
N VAL A 390 -20.92 17.05 22.39
CA VAL A 390 -21.28 18.29 21.69
C VAL A 390 -22.44 19.00 22.41
N ASN A 391 -23.30 18.24 23.11
CA ASN A 391 -24.47 18.76 23.83
C ASN A 391 -24.17 19.34 25.23
N SER A 392 -22.93 19.31 25.75
CA SER A 392 -22.60 19.83 27.09
C SER A 392 -22.36 21.34 27.19
N LEU A 393 -22.45 22.09 26.09
CA LEU A 393 -22.43 23.54 26.13
C LEU A 393 -23.77 24.09 26.67
N GLU A 394 -23.89 24.16 28.00
CA GLU A 394 -24.96 24.88 28.67
C GLU A 394 -25.01 26.33 28.15
N HIS A 395 -26.04 26.64 27.35
CA HIS A 395 -26.39 27.99 26.92
C HIS A 395 -26.89 28.83 28.11
N SER A 396 -26.00 29.29 28.97
CA SER A 396 -26.32 30.28 30.01
C SER A 396 -26.43 31.68 29.38
N GLY A 397 -27.53 31.97 28.67
CA GLY A 397 -27.74 33.33 28.15
C GLY A 397 -28.99 33.62 27.31
N CYS A 398 -29.58 32.65 26.63
CA CYS A 398 -30.74 32.93 25.76
C CYS A 398 -32.07 32.65 26.48
N GLY A 399 -32.47 33.59 27.33
CA GLY A 399 -33.77 33.57 28.01
C GLY A 399 -34.91 33.93 27.05
N GLN A 400 -35.29 33.02 26.13
CA GLN A 400 -36.66 32.90 25.58
C GLN A 400 -36.91 31.70 24.64
N CYS A 401 -36.00 30.72 24.54
CA CYS A 401 -36.28 29.42 23.90
C CYS A 401 -36.81 28.39 24.94
N ALA A 402 -37.79 28.79 25.75
CA ALA A 402 -38.48 27.89 26.66
C ALA A 402 -39.73 27.34 25.96
N GLY A 403 -39.56 26.27 25.19
CA GLY A 403 -40.68 25.52 24.61
C GLY A 403 -40.32 24.76 23.35
N GLN A 404 -39.49 23.72 23.48
CA GLN A 404 -39.42 22.46 22.70
C GLN A 404 -38.14 21.64 22.99
N SER A 405 -37.43 21.89 24.10
CA SER A 405 -36.43 20.96 24.65
C SER A 405 -37.08 20.02 25.67
N GLU A 406 -37.93 19.11 25.18
CA GLU A 406 -38.32 17.93 25.95
C GLU A 406 -37.46 16.74 25.48
N PHE A 407 -36.26 16.59 26.03
CA PHE A 407 -35.63 15.26 26.15
C PHE A 407 -34.89 15.18 27.50
N GLN A 408 -35.69 15.06 28.56
CA GLN A 408 -35.24 14.37 29.76
C GLN A 408 -35.18 12.87 29.44
N GLY A 409 -34.00 12.27 29.59
CA GLY A 409 -33.85 10.80 29.60
C GLY A 409 -32.71 10.32 28.73
N GLY A 410 -31.68 9.79 29.37
CA GLY A 410 -30.59 9.09 28.72
C GLY A 410 -31.04 7.82 27.96
N SER A 411 -30.09 7.30 27.18
CA SER A 411 -29.90 5.87 26.91
C SER A 411 -31.18 5.01 26.83
N SER A 412 -32.01 5.16 25.79
CA SER A 412 -33.02 4.12 25.49
C SER A 412 -33.63 4.07 24.08
N TRP A 413 -33.07 4.76 23.08
CA TRP A 413 -33.62 4.72 21.72
C TRP A 413 -32.69 4.13 20.65
N PHE A 414 -31.36 4.24 20.80
CA PHE A 414 -30.40 3.66 19.85
C PHE A 414 -30.36 2.11 19.88
N GLN A 415 -30.62 1.52 21.06
CA GLN A 415 -30.73 0.06 21.22
C GLN A 415 -32.00 -0.54 20.58
N ARG A 416 -33.03 0.28 20.28
CA ARG A 416 -34.31 -0.23 19.78
C ARG A 416 -34.32 -0.45 18.27
N GLN A 417 -33.54 0.30 17.49
CA GLN A 417 -33.46 0.12 16.03
C GLN A 417 -32.50 -1.01 15.60
N ILE A 418 -31.45 -1.29 16.38
CA ILE A 418 -30.57 -2.44 16.13
C ILE A 418 -31.34 -3.76 16.33
N ASN A 419 -32.15 -3.86 17.39
CA ASN A 419 -32.94 -5.06 17.67
C ASN A 419 -34.09 -5.26 16.66
N GLN A 420 -34.70 -4.18 16.15
CA GLN A 420 -35.80 -4.28 15.18
C GLN A 420 -35.35 -4.69 13.76
N CYS A 421 -34.08 -4.47 13.39
CA CYS A 421 -33.54 -4.97 12.12
C CYS A 421 -33.13 -6.46 12.19
N GLN A 422 -32.78 -6.97 13.38
CA GLN A 422 -32.39 -8.38 13.57
C GLN A 422 -33.57 -9.35 13.70
N GLU A 423 -34.72 -8.91 14.23
CA GLU A 423 -35.92 -9.77 14.34
C GLU A 423 -36.70 -9.91 13.01
N ALA A 424 -36.50 -9.02 12.03
CA ALA A 424 -37.21 -9.05 10.75
C ALA A 424 -36.74 -10.16 9.77
N GLN A 425 -35.67 -10.91 10.10
CA GLN A 425 -35.13 -11.99 9.26
C GLN A 425 -35.61 -13.41 9.64
N GLN A 426 -36.48 -13.58 10.66
CA GLN A 426 -36.84 -14.93 11.13
C GLN A 426 -38.31 -15.36 11.03
N ILE A 427 -39.25 -14.59 10.46
CA ILE A 427 -40.63 -15.09 10.31
C ILE A 427 -41.29 -14.63 9.00
N ALA A 428 -41.50 -15.57 8.08
CA ALA A 428 -42.62 -15.54 7.14
C ALA A 428 -43.44 -16.82 7.34
N PRO A 429 -44.78 -16.71 7.48
CA PRO A 429 -45.60 -17.09 6.33
C PRO A 429 -46.82 -16.19 6.04
N GLU A 430 -47.11 -16.11 4.73
CA GLU A 430 -48.40 -15.97 4.03
C GLU A 430 -49.46 -14.90 4.40
N ASN A 431 -49.76 -14.09 3.36
CA ASN A 431 -51.07 -13.65 2.87
C ASN A 431 -52.10 -13.05 3.86
N THR A 432 -52.43 -11.76 3.66
CA THR A 432 -53.76 -11.28 3.19
C THR A 432 -53.87 -9.75 3.14
N HIS A 433 -54.37 -9.22 2.01
CA HIS A 433 -54.90 -7.85 1.83
C HIS A 433 -56.38 -7.78 2.27
N PRO A 434 -56.88 -6.64 2.80
CA PRO A 434 -57.76 -5.73 2.02
C PRO A 434 -57.67 -4.23 2.43
N GLN A 435 -57.55 -3.25 1.50
CA GLN A 435 -58.60 -2.44 0.81
C GLN A 435 -59.50 -1.54 1.71
N GLY A 436 -59.39 -0.20 1.56
CA GLY A 436 -60.46 0.76 1.89
C GLY A 436 -60.04 2.21 2.25
N LEU A 437 -60.04 3.14 1.28
CA LEU A 437 -60.06 4.61 1.48
C LEU A 437 -61.37 5.21 0.94
N PRO A 438 -61.88 6.30 1.54
CA PRO A 438 -62.28 7.44 0.72
C PRO A 438 -61.88 8.84 1.26
N SER A 439 -61.20 9.58 0.37
CA SER A 439 -61.31 11.01 -0.02
C SER A 439 -61.37 12.17 0.99
N GLY A 440 -60.31 13.01 0.95
CA GLY A 440 -60.32 14.47 1.23
C GLY A 440 -58.90 15.08 1.34
N ARG A 441 -58.47 15.95 0.40
CA ARG A 441 -57.22 16.76 0.37
C ARG A 441 -57.59 18.25 0.11
N PRO A 442 -56.70 19.27 0.25
CA PRO A 442 -55.34 19.36 0.86
C PRO A 442 -55.25 20.47 1.96
N THR A 443 -54.25 20.58 2.84
CA THR A 443 -52.86 21.07 2.63
C THR A 443 -51.92 20.68 3.80
N ASP A 444 -50.70 20.28 3.47
CA ASP A 444 -49.48 20.17 4.29
C ASP A 444 -49.61 19.49 5.66
N ALA A 445 -49.86 18.19 5.61
CA ALA A 445 -49.49 17.27 6.66
C ALA A 445 -48.28 16.45 6.19
N ALA A 446 -47.24 16.43 7.02
CA ALA A 446 -46.20 15.42 7.01
C ALA A 446 -46.86 14.03 6.95
N VAL A 447 -46.76 13.38 5.80
CA VAL A 447 -47.18 11.99 5.61
C VAL A 447 -45.97 11.21 5.13
N CYS A 448 -45.53 10.33 6.01
CA CYS A 448 -44.81 9.11 5.66
C CYS A 448 -45.68 8.33 4.67
N SER A 449 -45.38 8.43 3.38
CA SER A 449 -45.93 7.52 2.37
C SER A 449 -44.92 7.34 1.25
N GLU A 450 -43.97 6.44 1.47
CA GLU A 450 -43.69 5.28 0.61
C GLU A 450 -42.97 4.21 1.48
N PRO A 451 -43.25 2.91 1.32
CA PRO A 451 -42.51 1.88 2.02
C PRO A 451 -41.11 1.81 1.41
N ARG A 452 -40.14 2.53 2.01
CA ARG A 452 -38.75 2.40 1.61
C ARG A 452 -38.19 1.13 2.23
N THR A 453 -37.80 0.23 1.32
CA THR A 453 -37.10 -1.03 1.54
C THR A 453 -36.02 -0.94 2.62
N ALA A 454 -35.87 -2.01 3.40
CA ALA A 454 -34.76 -2.20 4.32
C ALA A 454 -33.43 -1.81 3.66
N GLY A 455 -32.68 -0.87 4.27
CA GLY A 455 -31.39 -0.41 3.74
C GLY A 455 -31.09 1.10 3.82
N GLN A 456 -31.83 1.90 4.62
CA GLN A 456 -31.49 3.31 4.82
C GLN A 456 -30.88 3.53 6.21
N ALA A 457 -29.56 3.49 6.32
CA ALA A 457 -28.84 4.11 7.42
C ALA A 457 -28.24 5.42 6.91
N ASN A 458 -29.01 6.51 7.04
CA ASN A 458 -28.52 7.85 6.81
C ASN A 458 -28.13 8.43 8.18
N ALA A 459 -26.89 8.89 8.36
CA ALA A 459 -26.62 9.91 9.36
C ALA A 459 -27.22 11.22 8.82
N HIS A 460 -28.48 11.50 9.19
CA HIS A 460 -28.97 12.88 9.16
C HIS A 460 -28.47 13.52 10.44
N CYS A 461 -27.47 14.38 10.37
CA CYS A 461 -27.23 15.33 11.46
C CYS A 461 -28.49 16.21 11.54
N TRP A 462 -29.40 15.90 12.47
CA TRP A 462 -30.42 16.85 12.90
C TRP A 462 -29.74 17.86 13.82
N GLY A 463 -29.11 18.85 13.20
CA GLY A 463 -28.79 20.13 13.80
C GLY A 463 -29.22 21.19 12.81
N ASP A 464 -30.38 21.79 13.05
CA ASP A 464 -30.75 23.00 12.36
C ASP A 464 -29.79 24.10 12.84
N PHE A 465 -28.61 24.23 12.21
CA PHE A 465 -27.69 25.36 12.42
C PHE A 465 -28.24 26.60 11.70
N HIS A 466 -29.53 26.89 11.89
CA HIS A 466 -30.05 28.19 11.56
C HIS A 466 -29.42 29.17 12.55
N SER A 467 -28.51 29.98 12.02
CA SER A 467 -28.13 31.29 12.55
C SER A 467 -29.39 32.15 12.72
N GLY A 468 -30.13 31.91 13.79
CA GLY A 468 -31.01 32.90 14.39
C GLY A 468 -30.11 34.04 14.84
N ARG A 469 -29.95 35.05 13.97
CA ARG A 469 -29.12 36.23 14.20
C ARG A 469 -29.12 36.66 15.67
N CYS A 470 -27.99 36.52 16.32
CA CYS A 470 -27.65 37.31 17.50
C CYS A 470 -26.44 38.16 17.14
N TRP A 471 -26.70 39.43 16.82
CA TRP A 471 -25.66 40.46 16.80
C TRP A 471 -25.08 40.55 18.21
N GLY A 472 -23.79 40.23 18.37
CA GLY A 472 -23.08 40.38 19.64
C GLY A 472 -21.81 39.54 19.69
N GLU A 473 -20.70 40.16 19.31
CA GLU A 473 -19.30 39.77 19.49
C GLU A 473 -19.02 38.60 20.47
N SER A 474 -18.52 37.49 19.92
CA SER A 474 -17.45 36.65 20.51
C SER A 474 -16.87 35.74 19.41
N PRO A 475 -15.58 35.88 19.02
CA PRO A 475 -14.94 34.96 18.09
C PRO A 475 -14.55 33.67 18.82
N GLY A 476 -14.88 32.50 18.27
CA GLY A 476 -14.27 31.23 18.69
C GLY A 476 -15.18 30.09 19.12
N HIS A 477 -16.35 29.91 18.51
CA HIS A 477 -17.19 28.74 18.80
C HIS A 477 -17.12 27.71 17.65
N GLY A 478 -15.99 27.01 17.53
CA GLY A 478 -15.84 25.90 16.57
C GLY A 478 -16.51 24.61 17.08
N ALA A 479 -17.20 23.89 16.21
CA ALA A 479 -17.75 22.56 16.48
C ALA A 479 -16.99 21.51 15.65
N TRP A 480 -16.33 20.57 16.33
CA TRP A 480 -15.49 19.54 15.71
C TRP A 480 -16.28 18.24 15.54
N ILE A 481 -16.34 17.71 14.32
CA ILE A 481 -17.16 16.53 13.99
C ILE A 481 -16.27 15.32 13.72
N ASP A 482 -15.90 14.59 14.76
CA ASP A 482 -15.21 13.29 14.58
C ASP A 482 -16.23 12.23 14.08
N THR A 483 -16.07 11.72 12.86
CA THR A 483 -17.02 10.77 12.24
C THR A 483 -16.39 9.41 12.00
N ALA A 484 -16.82 8.39 12.73
CA ALA A 484 -16.10 7.12 12.74
C ALA A 484 -16.50 6.14 11.60
N VAL A 485 -15.44 5.50 11.08
CA VAL A 485 -15.34 4.19 10.43
C VAL A 485 -15.55 4.09 8.90
N PHE A 486 -14.50 3.63 8.20
CA PHE A 486 -14.56 3.23 6.79
C PHE A 486 -15.26 1.87 6.63
N ALA A 487 -14.89 0.86 7.41
CA ALA A 487 -15.53 -0.45 7.41
C ALA A 487 -15.64 -0.99 8.85
N TYR A 488 -16.86 -1.31 9.29
CA TYR A 488 -17.16 -1.87 10.61
C TYR A 488 -17.85 -3.23 10.45
N GLN A 489 -17.36 -4.25 11.16
CA GLN A 489 -18.13 -5.47 11.38
C GLN A 489 -18.10 -5.83 12.86
N VAL A 490 -19.30 -6.06 13.44
CA VAL A 490 -19.47 -6.76 14.71
C VAL A 490 -19.50 -8.24 14.37
N THR A 491 -18.53 -9.00 14.87
CA THR A 491 -18.27 -10.30 14.29
C THR A 491 -18.42 -11.45 15.28
N ALA A 492 -18.33 -11.20 16.60
CA ALA A 492 -18.49 -12.26 17.60
C ALA A 492 -18.96 -11.78 18.99
N LYS A 493 -19.68 -12.66 19.70
CA LYS A 493 -20.10 -12.50 21.10
C LYS A 493 -19.67 -13.73 21.88
N THR A 494 -19.25 -13.55 23.12
CA THR A 494 -18.96 -14.66 24.03
C THR A 494 -19.48 -14.36 25.43
N ALA A 495 -19.92 -15.41 26.12
CA ALA A 495 -20.32 -15.32 27.52
C ALA A 495 -19.07 -15.43 28.40
N LEU A 496 -18.96 -14.56 29.39
CA LEU A 496 -17.84 -14.52 30.32
C LEU A 496 -18.35 -14.85 31.72
N LYS A 497 -17.82 -15.89 32.35
CA LYS A 497 -18.12 -16.25 33.74
C LYS A 497 -16.91 -15.97 34.63
N LEU A 498 -17.06 -15.05 35.59
CA LEU A 498 -16.10 -14.85 36.67
C LEU A 498 -16.48 -15.72 37.86
N SER A 499 -15.55 -16.56 38.35
CA SER A 499 -15.78 -17.49 39.46
C SER A 499 -14.79 -17.27 40.61
N ASP A 500 -15.22 -17.55 41.84
CA ASP A 500 -14.31 -17.66 42.99
C ASP A 500 -13.55 -18.99 42.87
N PRO A 501 -12.22 -19.04 42.94
CA PRO A 501 -11.49 -20.32 42.98
C PRO A 501 -11.83 -21.21 44.20
N ASN A 502 -12.57 -20.69 45.19
CA ASN A 502 -12.73 -21.31 46.50
C ASN A 502 -14.15 -21.62 47.03
N GLY A 503 -15.28 -21.08 46.57
CA GLY A 503 -15.90 -21.21 45.27
C GLY A 503 -16.41 -22.64 45.04
N ASP A 504 -17.73 -22.88 45.00
CA ASP A 504 -18.37 -24.17 44.66
C ASP A 504 -19.64 -23.81 43.88
N ASP A 505 -19.47 -23.62 42.56
CA ASP A 505 -20.49 -23.01 41.70
C ASP A 505 -21.61 -23.99 41.34
N ASP A 506 -21.34 -25.30 41.34
CA ASP A 506 -22.32 -26.35 41.03
C ASP A 506 -22.90 -27.05 42.27
N GLY A 507 -22.33 -26.79 43.45
CA GLY A 507 -22.83 -27.20 44.75
C GLY A 507 -22.52 -28.65 45.10
N ASP A 508 -21.50 -29.24 44.46
CA ASP A 508 -21.12 -30.64 44.66
C ASP A 508 -20.18 -30.85 45.87
N GLY A 509 -19.71 -29.75 46.49
CA GLY A 509 -18.83 -29.73 47.65
C GLY A 509 -17.34 -29.80 47.33
N VAL A 510 -16.97 -29.81 46.05
CA VAL A 510 -15.61 -29.58 45.56
C VAL A 510 -15.44 -28.08 45.31
N PRO A 511 -14.24 -27.51 45.53
CA PRO A 511 -14.00 -26.15 45.10
C PRO A 511 -13.78 -26.05 43.59
N ASN A 512 -14.28 -24.99 42.95
CA ASN A 512 -14.14 -24.70 41.52
C ASN A 512 -12.71 -24.91 40.98
N ARG A 513 -11.68 -24.53 41.76
CA ARG A 513 -10.27 -24.72 41.35
C ARG A 513 -9.85 -26.19 41.24
N ASN A 514 -10.49 -27.08 41.99
CA ASN A 514 -10.21 -28.51 42.02
C ASN A 514 -11.06 -29.23 40.96
N GLU A 515 -12.29 -28.79 40.71
CA GLU A 515 -13.12 -29.27 39.59
C GLU A 515 -12.42 -29.04 38.25
N CYS A 516 -11.83 -27.86 38.07
CA CYS A 516 -11.14 -27.50 36.84
C CYS A 516 -9.74 -28.15 36.71
N GLN A 517 -9.21 -28.79 37.76
CA GLN A 517 -7.96 -29.55 37.76
C GLN A 517 -8.21 -31.07 37.65
N GLY A 518 -9.40 -31.51 37.23
CA GLY A 518 -9.75 -32.94 37.10
C GLY A 518 -10.13 -33.63 38.41
N GLY A 519 -10.43 -32.88 39.47
CA GLY A 519 -10.68 -33.40 40.81
C GLY A 519 -12.12 -33.79 41.12
N GLY A 520 -12.80 -34.55 40.26
CA GLY A 520 -14.15 -35.06 40.51
C GLY A 520 -14.19 -36.56 40.84
N GLY A 521 -13.68 -37.00 42.00
CA GLY A 521 -13.94 -38.38 42.44
C GLY A 521 -13.05 -39.02 43.51
N GLY A 522 -12.98 -38.48 44.72
CA GLY A 522 -12.35 -39.17 45.86
C GLY A 522 -13.27 -40.18 46.55
N GLY A 523 -13.37 -41.42 46.04
CA GLY A 523 -14.29 -42.41 46.61
C GLY A 523 -14.09 -43.90 46.29
N GLY A 524 -12.88 -44.38 45.98
CA GLY A 524 -12.51 -45.80 46.16
C GLY A 524 -11.97 -46.57 44.95
N GLY A 525 -10.67 -46.88 44.99
CA GLY A 525 -10.06 -48.13 44.48
C GLY A 525 -10.33 -48.56 43.03
N GLY A 526 -9.59 -47.99 42.08
CA GLY A 526 -9.42 -48.48 40.71
C GLY A 526 -8.38 -47.60 40.01
N GLY A 527 -7.49 -48.16 39.20
CA GLY A 527 -6.49 -47.38 38.45
C GLY A 527 -7.19 -46.35 37.57
N ASP A 528 -6.88 -45.07 37.80
CA ASP A 528 -7.56 -43.95 37.17
C ASP A 528 -6.85 -43.58 35.86
N GLY A 529 -7.56 -43.72 34.73
CA GLY A 529 -7.10 -43.39 33.39
C GLY A 529 -7.18 -41.90 33.04
N THR A 530 -7.29 -41.03 34.05
CA THR A 530 -7.34 -39.57 33.90
C THR A 530 -6.16 -38.82 34.53
N ARG A 531 -5.20 -39.56 35.09
CA ARG A 531 -3.95 -38.97 35.58
C ARG A 531 -3.13 -38.46 34.39
N ASP A 532 -2.51 -37.31 34.57
CA ASP A 532 -1.53 -36.69 33.70
C ASP A 532 -0.39 -36.27 34.65
N SER A 533 0.78 -36.90 34.52
CA SER A 533 1.84 -36.86 35.55
C SER A 533 2.91 -35.79 35.29
N ASP A 534 3.11 -35.39 34.04
CA ASP A 534 4.05 -34.35 33.60
C ASP A 534 3.36 -33.08 33.06
N GLY A 535 2.05 -33.10 32.85
CA GLY A 535 1.22 -31.92 32.59
C GLY A 535 1.34 -31.42 31.16
N ASP A 536 1.49 -32.31 30.20
CA ASP A 536 1.59 -32.02 28.78
C ASP A 536 0.23 -31.98 28.07
N GLY A 537 -0.84 -32.48 28.70
CA GLY A 537 -2.19 -32.55 28.15
C GLY A 537 -2.65 -33.95 27.76
N LEU A 538 -1.75 -34.94 27.74
CA LEU A 538 -2.07 -36.35 27.57
C LEU A 538 -2.25 -37.03 28.93
N THR A 539 -3.07 -38.08 28.95
CA THR A 539 -3.18 -38.88 30.17
C THR A 539 -2.09 -39.95 30.17
N ASP A 540 -1.60 -40.28 31.35
CA ASP A 540 -0.82 -41.46 31.69
C ASP A 540 -1.31 -42.74 30.96
N ALA A 541 -2.62 -42.87 30.77
CA ALA A 541 -3.21 -43.98 30.04
C ALA A 541 -2.98 -43.86 28.53
N THR A 542 -3.29 -42.71 27.94
CA THR A 542 -3.05 -42.34 26.53
C THR A 542 -1.59 -42.56 26.15
N GLU A 543 -0.67 -42.01 26.93
CA GLU A 543 0.78 -42.10 26.72
C GLU A 543 1.30 -43.54 26.82
N ARG A 544 0.60 -44.42 27.55
CA ARG A 544 0.88 -45.87 27.58
C ARG A 544 0.17 -46.65 26.46
N GLY A 545 -0.41 -45.95 25.49
CA GLY A 545 -1.17 -46.49 24.38
C GLY A 545 -2.48 -47.15 24.81
N LYS A 546 -3.17 -46.60 25.81
CA LYS A 546 -4.44 -47.13 26.33
C LYS A 546 -5.52 -46.07 26.39
N ASP A 547 -6.77 -46.49 26.17
CA ASP A 547 -7.93 -45.62 26.36
C ASP A 547 -8.20 -45.35 27.85
N ALA A 548 -9.13 -44.45 28.14
CA ALA A 548 -9.54 -44.13 29.53
C ALA A 548 -10.09 -45.35 30.31
N ALA A 549 -10.48 -46.43 29.62
CA ALA A 549 -10.91 -47.69 30.23
C ALA A 549 -9.75 -48.69 30.43
N GLY A 550 -8.53 -48.33 30.05
CA GLY A 550 -7.32 -49.13 30.16
C GLY A 550 -7.15 -50.19 29.07
N ASN A 551 -7.95 -50.16 28.00
CA ASN A 551 -7.80 -51.04 26.86
C ASN A 551 -6.72 -50.50 25.91
N PRO A 552 -5.91 -51.36 25.26
CA PRO A 552 -4.93 -50.91 24.27
C PRO A 552 -5.62 -50.20 23.09
N ILE A 553 -5.08 -49.05 22.69
CA ILE A 553 -5.49 -48.30 21.49
C ILE A 553 -4.80 -48.94 20.27
N PRO A 554 -5.54 -49.42 19.26
CA PRO A 554 -4.94 -49.95 18.05
C PRO A 554 -4.24 -48.85 17.25
N GLY A 555 -2.95 -49.03 16.94
CA GLY A 555 -2.14 -48.03 16.24
C GLY A 555 -1.63 -46.90 17.13
N ALA A 556 -1.64 -47.08 18.46
CA ALA A 556 -1.12 -46.09 19.39
C ALA A 556 0.33 -45.72 19.10
N ASN A 557 0.68 -44.47 19.42
CA ASN A 557 2.04 -43.91 19.43
C ASN A 557 2.41 -43.54 20.88
N PRO A 558 2.85 -44.50 21.71
CA PRO A 558 3.04 -44.29 23.14
C PRO A 558 4.24 -43.37 23.44
N THR A 559 4.08 -42.44 24.37
CA THR A 559 5.09 -41.50 24.88
C THR A 559 5.49 -41.82 26.33
N ASP A 560 6.39 -41.04 26.96
CA ASP A 560 6.79 -41.25 28.37
C ASP A 560 5.92 -40.41 29.33
N PRO A 561 5.08 -41.03 30.19
CA PRO A 561 4.21 -40.33 31.17
C PRO A 561 4.86 -39.45 32.23
N ASN A 562 6.16 -39.21 32.15
CA ASN A 562 6.86 -38.33 33.08
C ASN A 562 7.81 -37.38 32.34
N ASN A 563 7.72 -37.32 31.02
CA ASN A 563 8.49 -36.46 30.17
C ASN A 563 7.55 -35.77 29.18
N PRO A 564 7.23 -34.48 29.38
CA PRO A 564 6.19 -33.79 28.61
C PRO A 564 6.58 -33.47 27.15
N ASP A 565 7.71 -33.99 26.67
CA ASP A 565 8.37 -33.75 25.37
C ASP A 565 9.30 -34.96 25.14
N THR A 566 8.74 -36.03 24.58
CA THR A 566 9.31 -37.38 24.58
C THR A 566 10.54 -37.50 23.68
N ASP A 567 10.56 -36.82 22.54
CA ASP A 567 11.69 -36.82 21.61
C ASP A 567 12.62 -35.61 21.76
N GLY A 568 12.24 -34.61 22.53
CA GLY A 568 13.09 -33.51 22.96
C GLY A 568 13.26 -32.42 21.91
N ASP A 569 12.29 -32.25 21.02
CA ASP A 569 12.35 -31.25 19.93
C ASP A 569 11.76 -29.89 20.33
N GLY A 570 11.21 -29.79 21.55
CA GLY A 570 10.69 -28.55 22.09
C GLY A 570 9.19 -28.35 21.93
N LEU A 571 8.49 -29.19 21.15
CA LEU A 571 7.05 -29.39 21.24
C LEU A 571 6.74 -30.36 22.38
N LYS A 572 5.49 -30.36 22.82
CA LYS A 572 5.04 -31.29 23.87
C LYS A 572 4.24 -32.40 23.25
N ASP A 573 4.30 -33.60 23.83
CA ASP A 573 3.58 -34.75 23.27
C ASP A 573 2.07 -34.48 23.11
N GLY A 574 1.46 -33.73 24.05
CA GLY A 574 0.05 -33.32 23.96
C GLY A 574 -0.26 -32.18 22.98
N VAL A 575 0.74 -31.42 22.53
CA VAL A 575 0.61 -30.47 21.42
C VAL A 575 0.66 -31.23 20.09
N GLU A 576 1.56 -32.20 20.00
CA GLU A 576 1.75 -33.01 18.80
C GLU A 576 0.61 -34.02 18.59
N ASP A 577 0.09 -34.67 19.64
CA ASP A 577 -1.19 -35.41 19.63
C ASP A 577 -2.36 -34.45 19.88
N ALA A 578 -2.55 -33.49 18.98
CA ALA A 578 -3.51 -32.39 19.12
C ALA A 578 -4.98 -32.84 19.33
N ASN A 579 -5.32 -34.07 18.92
CA ASN A 579 -6.65 -34.64 19.13
C ASN A 579 -6.74 -35.56 20.38
N HIS A 580 -5.61 -35.78 21.06
CA HIS A 580 -5.43 -36.53 22.31
C HIS A 580 -5.92 -37.98 22.20
N ASN A 581 -5.84 -38.58 21.02
CA ASN A 581 -6.31 -39.94 20.78
C ASN A 581 -5.22 -41.00 20.98
N GLY A 582 -3.99 -40.59 21.26
CA GLY A 582 -2.82 -41.43 21.52
C GLY A 582 -2.27 -42.10 20.27
N LYS A 583 -2.53 -41.55 19.08
CA LYS A 583 -1.99 -42.02 17.80
C LYS A 583 -1.39 -40.84 17.07
N PHE A 584 -0.42 -41.16 16.21
CA PHE A 584 0.09 -40.21 15.23
C PHE A 584 -0.76 -40.29 13.96
N ASP A 585 -1.54 -39.24 13.70
CA ASP A 585 -2.38 -39.12 12.51
C ASP A 585 -1.74 -38.17 11.48
N ARG A 586 -0.82 -38.71 10.65
CA ARG A 586 -0.16 -37.96 9.54
C ARG A 586 -1.12 -37.23 8.59
N ALA A 587 -2.38 -37.66 8.54
CA ALA A 587 -3.47 -36.93 7.92
C ALA A 587 -4.76 -37.26 8.69
N ASP A 588 -5.25 -36.31 9.47
CA ASP A 588 -6.50 -36.46 10.20
C ASP A 588 -7.72 -36.25 9.28
N ALA A 589 -8.92 -36.48 9.81
CA ALA A 589 -10.16 -36.32 9.05
C ALA A 589 -10.46 -34.85 8.65
N PHE A 590 -9.65 -33.89 9.10
CA PHE A 590 -9.80 -32.46 8.88
C PHE A 590 -8.69 -31.89 7.96
N GLY A 591 -7.71 -32.69 7.58
CA GLY A 591 -6.66 -32.34 6.62
C GLY A 591 -5.49 -31.57 7.21
N SER A 592 -5.36 -31.54 8.54
CA SER A 592 -4.36 -30.75 9.28
C SER A 592 -3.47 -31.66 10.12
N GLY A 593 -2.94 -32.75 9.56
CA GLY A 593 -2.26 -33.86 10.27
C GLY A 593 -1.32 -33.48 11.42
N GLU A 594 -0.99 -34.44 12.27
CA GLU A 594 -0.17 -34.24 13.47
C GLU A 594 1.33 -34.32 13.17
N THR A 595 2.16 -33.71 14.01
CA THR A 595 3.58 -34.05 14.19
C THR A 595 3.70 -35.30 15.05
N ASN A 596 4.86 -35.96 15.06
CA ASN A 596 5.04 -37.25 15.72
C ASN A 596 5.79 -37.09 17.05
N PRO A 597 5.13 -37.27 18.22
CA PRO A 597 5.73 -37.12 19.57
C PRO A 597 6.94 -37.98 19.91
N ASN A 598 7.38 -38.83 19.00
CA ASN A 598 8.49 -39.76 19.16
C ASN A 598 9.54 -39.58 18.05
N ASN A 599 9.43 -38.52 17.26
CA ASN A 599 10.28 -38.21 16.14
C ASN A 599 10.37 -36.70 15.91
N ALA A 600 11.43 -36.13 16.48
CA ALA A 600 11.86 -34.72 16.44
C ALA A 600 12.14 -34.10 15.04
N ASP A 601 11.60 -34.66 13.96
CA ASP A 601 11.79 -34.30 12.54
C ASP A 601 10.78 -35.14 11.73
N THR A 602 9.50 -34.74 11.76
CA THR A 602 8.35 -35.51 11.30
C THR A 602 8.36 -35.76 9.80
N ASP A 603 8.77 -34.78 9.01
CA ASP A 603 8.81 -34.88 7.56
C ASP A 603 10.17 -35.31 6.99
N GLY A 604 11.23 -35.27 7.80
CA GLY A 604 12.54 -35.81 7.50
C GLY A 604 13.41 -34.87 6.67
N ASP A 605 13.12 -33.57 6.68
CA ASP A 605 13.90 -32.54 5.99
C ASP A 605 15.15 -32.12 6.79
N THR A 606 15.29 -32.60 8.03
CA THR A 606 16.35 -32.28 8.99
C THR A 606 16.15 -31.03 9.82
N LEU A 607 15.06 -30.29 9.73
CA LEU A 607 14.63 -29.34 10.74
C LEU A 607 13.90 -30.08 11.87
N PRO A 608 13.96 -29.59 13.12
CA PRO A 608 13.10 -30.12 14.17
C PRO A 608 11.72 -29.50 14.16
N ASP A 609 10.69 -30.29 14.47
CA ASP A 609 9.30 -29.82 14.42
C ASP A 609 9.10 -28.61 15.33
N GLY A 610 9.65 -28.68 16.55
CA GLY A 610 9.71 -27.57 17.50
C GLY A 610 11.02 -26.79 17.53
N TRP A 611 10.98 -25.59 18.11
CA TRP A 611 12.19 -24.81 18.37
C TRP A 611 13.08 -25.41 19.47
N ILE A 612 14.35 -25.70 19.16
CA ILE A 612 15.43 -26.09 20.07
C ILE A 612 16.54 -25.02 20.13
N ASP A 613 16.87 -24.52 21.33
CA ASP A 613 18.03 -23.62 21.53
C ASP A 613 19.35 -24.42 21.55
N GLY A 614 19.80 -24.86 20.38
CA GLY A 614 20.93 -25.79 20.25
C GLY A 614 22.26 -25.20 20.73
N ASN A 615 22.44 -23.89 20.56
CA ASN A 615 23.67 -23.19 20.94
C ASN A 615 23.58 -22.49 22.31
N HIS A 616 22.41 -22.52 22.96
CA HIS A 616 22.12 -21.95 24.28
C HIS A 616 22.33 -20.44 24.38
N ASN A 617 22.08 -19.71 23.29
CA ASN A 617 22.18 -18.24 23.26
C ASN A 617 20.84 -17.56 23.62
N GLY A 618 19.74 -18.32 23.70
CA GLY A 618 18.41 -17.84 24.00
C GLY A 618 17.77 -17.01 22.89
N THR A 619 18.24 -17.15 21.65
CA THR A 619 17.69 -16.51 20.45
C THR A 619 17.33 -17.59 19.44
N GLN A 620 16.24 -17.37 18.70
CA GLN A 620 15.87 -18.26 17.60
C GLN A 620 16.85 -18.06 16.45
N ASP A 621 17.65 -19.09 16.16
CA ASP A 621 18.53 -19.12 15.00
C ASP A 621 17.94 -19.96 13.86
N ARG A 622 18.43 -19.71 12.64
CA ARG A 622 18.03 -20.46 11.45
C ARG A 622 18.41 -21.94 11.62
N GLY A 623 17.47 -22.85 11.40
CA GLY A 623 17.69 -24.30 11.55
C GLY A 623 17.46 -24.85 12.96
N GLU A 624 16.98 -24.01 13.88
CA GLU A 624 16.66 -24.41 15.24
C GLU A 624 15.23 -24.88 15.43
N GLY A 625 14.40 -24.92 14.39
CA GLY A 625 13.04 -25.46 14.45
C GLY A 625 12.13 -24.83 13.42
N GLU A 626 10.94 -25.39 13.28
CA GLU A 626 9.92 -24.95 12.33
C GLU A 626 8.75 -24.26 13.02
N ASP A 627 8.26 -24.83 14.13
CA ASP A 627 7.33 -24.17 15.05
C ASP A 627 8.12 -23.38 16.12
N PHE A 628 8.18 -22.06 15.91
CA PHE A 628 8.99 -21.17 16.72
C PHE A 628 8.37 -20.82 18.06
N ASP A 629 7.04 -20.78 18.14
CA ASP A 629 6.31 -20.43 19.36
C ASP A 629 5.80 -21.64 20.15
N ARG A 630 5.93 -22.83 19.55
CA ARG A 630 5.67 -24.17 20.11
C ARG A 630 4.21 -24.41 20.45
N ASP A 631 3.31 -23.85 19.65
CA ASP A 631 1.87 -23.98 19.84
C ASP A 631 1.22 -25.11 19.01
N GLY A 632 2.00 -25.75 18.13
CA GLY A 632 1.60 -26.85 17.24
C GLY A 632 0.83 -26.41 16.01
N LEU A 633 0.70 -25.10 15.76
CA LEU A 633 0.10 -24.52 14.57
C LEU A 633 1.20 -24.00 13.64
N VAL A 634 0.94 -24.04 12.33
CA VAL A 634 1.83 -23.44 11.34
C VAL A 634 1.40 -22.01 11.10
N ASP A 635 2.21 -21.04 11.52
CA ASP A 635 2.00 -19.63 11.26
C ASP A 635 2.49 -19.20 9.87
N SER A 636 2.15 -17.97 9.45
CA SER A 636 2.54 -17.44 8.13
C SER A 636 4.05 -17.16 7.96
N ASN A 637 4.85 -17.36 9.00
CA ASN A 637 6.28 -17.09 9.03
C ASN A 637 7.07 -18.33 9.50
N GLU A 638 6.46 -19.50 9.39
CA GLU A 638 6.96 -20.79 9.82
C GLU A 638 6.82 -21.78 8.68
N THR A 639 7.80 -22.68 8.57
CA THR A 639 7.69 -23.84 7.69
C THR A 639 6.76 -24.86 8.32
N ASP A 640 6.14 -25.72 7.51
CA ASP A 640 5.19 -26.72 7.98
C ASP A 640 5.94 -28.01 8.32
N PRO A 641 6.11 -28.39 9.61
CA PRO A 641 6.94 -29.54 10.04
C PRO A 641 6.42 -30.92 9.63
N ARG A 642 5.41 -30.94 8.78
CA ARG A 642 4.79 -32.12 8.20
C ARG A 642 5.06 -32.21 6.70
N LYS A 643 5.76 -31.22 6.14
CA LYS A 643 6.10 -31.08 4.73
C LYS A 643 7.54 -30.61 4.62
N ALA A 644 8.41 -31.52 4.19
CA ALA A 644 9.81 -31.24 3.97
C ALA A 644 10.12 -30.15 2.93
N ASP A 645 9.11 -29.61 2.27
CA ASP A 645 9.11 -28.63 1.17
C ASP A 645 7.75 -27.91 1.33
N THR A 646 7.77 -26.78 2.03
CA THR A 646 6.56 -26.15 2.57
C THR A 646 5.73 -25.48 1.49
N ASP A 647 6.37 -24.80 0.54
CA ASP A 647 5.71 -24.12 -0.57
C ASP A 647 5.53 -24.98 -1.82
N GLY A 648 6.21 -26.13 -1.89
CA GLY A 648 5.98 -27.20 -2.87
C GLY A 648 6.69 -26.98 -4.20
N ASP A 649 7.82 -26.28 -4.19
CA ASP A 649 8.57 -25.86 -5.37
C ASP A 649 9.63 -26.89 -5.83
N GLY A 650 9.97 -27.83 -4.94
CA GLY A 650 10.94 -28.91 -5.17
C GLY A 650 12.24 -28.80 -4.35
N LEU A 651 12.45 -27.70 -3.62
CA LEU A 651 13.54 -27.55 -2.65
C LEU A 651 13.03 -27.87 -1.24
N PRO A 652 13.82 -28.61 -0.44
CA PRO A 652 13.48 -28.80 0.95
C PRO A 652 13.78 -27.58 1.82
N ASP A 653 12.95 -27.31 2.83
CA ASP A 653 13.03 -26.11 3.67
C ASP A 653 14.43 -25.91 4.28
N ASN A 654 15.08 -26.98 4.75
CA ASN A 654 16.45 -26.92 5.24
C ASN A 654 17.47 -26.41 4.21
N ILE A 655 17.35 -26.81 2.93
CA ILE A 655 18.23 -26.40 1.84
C ILE A 655 18.00 -24.92 1.54
N GLU A 656 16.74 -24.48 1.51
CA GLU A 656 16.37 -23.09 1.27
C GLU A 656 16.88 -22.15 2.37
N LEU A 657 16.88 -22.61 3.62
CA LEU A 657 17.53 -21.90 4.74
C LEU A 657 19.07 -21.85 4.63
N GLY A 658 19.66 -22.59 3.69
CA GLY A 658 21.10 -22.70 3.47
C GLY A 658 21.78 -23.67 4.43
N LEU A 659 21.08 -24.72 4.86
CA LEU A 659 21.54 -25.69 5.83
C LEU A 659 21.77 -27.06 5.19
N GLY A 660 22.89 -27.70 5.55
CA GLY A 660 23.15 -29.07 5.16
C GLY A 660 22.40 -30.07 6.05
N ARG A 661 22.50 -31.36 5.70
CA ARG A 661 21.90 -32.47 6.47
C ARG A 661 22.34 -32.57 7.94
N ASP A 662 23.40 -31.86 8.33
CA ASP A 662 23.89 -31.78 9.71
C ASP A 662 23.40 -30.51 10.43
N ARG A 663 22.41 -29.81 9.88
CA ARG A 663 21.87 -28.52 10.35
C ARG A 663 22.95 -27.43 10.43
N GLN A 664 24.04 -27.58 9.66
CA GLN A 664 25.12 -26.59 9.62
C GLN A 664 24.99 -25.73 8.36
N PRO A 665 25.34 -24.43 8.44
CA PRO A 665 25.36 -23.56 7.27
C PRO A 665 26.24 -24.10 6.15
N ILE A 666 25.69 -24.12 4.93
CA ILE A 666 26.42 -24.48 3.71
C ILE A 666 27.36 -23.31 3.35
N GLU A 667 28.65 -23.61 3.14
CA GLU A 667 29.59 -22.58 2.68
C GLU A 667 29.21 -22.12 1.27
N ARG A 668 29.07 -20.80 1.09
CA ARG A 668 28.61 -20.15 -0.16
C ARG A 668 27.18 -20.53 -0.57
N ALA A 669 26.31 -20.73 0.42
CA ALA A 669 24.89 -20.90 0.21
C ALA A 669 24.29 -19.73 -0.59
N ASN A 670 23.30 -20.03 -1.41
CA ASN A 670 22.39 -19.11 -2.08
C ASN A 670 20.96 -19.38 -1.58
N PRO A 671 20.67 -19.04 -0.31
CA PRO A 671 19.41 -19.42 0.33
C PRO A 671 18.22 -18.69 -0.29
N THR A 672 17.13 -19.41 -0.44
CA THR A 672 15.82 -18.94 -0.92
C THR A 672 14.85 -18.79 0.26
N ASN A 673 13.58 -18.51 -0.02
CA ASN A 673 12.55 -18.36 0.99
C ASN A 673 11.60 -19.59 1.00
N PRO A 674 11.62 -20.45 2.03
CA PRO A 674 10.84 -21.70 2.07
C PRO A 674 9.32 -21.54 2.18
N LEU A 675 8.84 -20.31 2.08
CA LEU A 675 7.41 -19.96 2.10
C LEU A 675 6.97 -19.31 0.78
N ASP A 676 7.84 -19.31 -0.22
CA ASP A 676 7.73 -18.56 -1.46
C ASP A 676 8.45 -19.29 -2.60
N ALA A 677 7.68 -20.09 -3.34
CA ALA A 677 8.14 -21.04 -4.34
C ALA A 677 8.93 -20.44 -5.54
N ASP A 678 9.06 -19.12 -5.62
CA ASP A 678 9.69 -18.33 -6.69
C ASP A 678 10.25 -17.06 -6.03
N SER A 679 11.46 -17.16 -5.46
CA SER A 679 12.02 -16.17 -4.53
C SER A 679 12.33 -14.81 -5.18
N ASP A 680 12.47 -14.76 -6.51
CA ASP A 680 12.75 -13.53 -7.25
C ASP A 680 11.64 -13.07 -8.21
N ASP A 681 10.49 -13.77 -8.18
CA ASP A 681 9.25 -13.46 -8.89
C ASP A 681 9.41 -13.44 -10.42
N ASP A 682 10.32 -14.24 -10.98
CA ASP A 682 10.59 -14.27 -12.42
C ASP A 682 9.74 -15.29 -13.19
N GLY A 683 9.09 -16.20 -12.47
CA GLY A 683 8.20 -17.22 -13.00
C GLY A 683 8.80 -18.62 -13.13
N LEU A 684 10.10 -18.80 -12.89
CA LEU A 684 10.72 -20.09 -12.56
C LEU A 684 10.57 -20.36 -11.06
N LEU A 685 10.58 -21.64 -10.68
CA LEU A 685 10.50 -22.02 -9.27
C LEU A 685 11.90 -22.27 -8.75
N ASP A 686 12.19 -21.96 -7.49
CA ASP A 686 13.55 -22.06 -6.95
C ASP A 686 14.14 -23.47 -7.13
N GLY A 687 13.33 -24.51 -6.96
CA GLY A 687 13.71 -25.91 -7.19
C GLY A 687 13.98 -26.32 -8.63
N ARG A 688 13.58 -25.52 -9.61
CA ARG A 688 14.02 -25.68 -11.01
C ARG A 688 15.36 -25.03 -11.26
N GLU A 689 15.65 -23.96 -10.53
CA GLU A 689 16.85 -23.18 -10.68
C GLU A 689 18.02 -23.82 -9.92
N ASP A 690 17.79 -24.33 -8.69
CA ASP A 690 18.71 -25.21 -7.96
C ASP A 690 18.36 -26.68 -8.18
N LEU A 691 18.47 -27.13 -9.44
CA LEU A 691 18.12 -28.49 -9.87
C LEU A 691 18.85 -29.60 -9.08
N ASN A 692 20.01 -29.27 -8.50
CA ASN A 692 20.85 -30.21 -7.78
C ASN A 692 20.55 -30.23 -6.26
N ALA A 693 19.77 -29.26 -5.77
CA ALA A 693 19.34 -29.06 -4.39
C ALA A 693 20.52 -29.02 -3.40
N ASP A 694 21.58 -28.27 -3.73
CA ASP A 694 22.73 -28.05 -2.85
C ASP A 694 22.84 -26.63 -2.30
N CYS A 695 21.82 -25.79 -2.53
CA CYS A 695 21.74 -24.38 -2.16
C CYS A 695 22.94 -23.60 -2.71
N ARG A 696 23.47 -23.96 -3.87
CA ARG A 696 24.58 -23.22 -4.49
C ARG A 696 24.27 -22.98 -5.94
N TYR A 697 24.30 -21.70 -6.28
CA TYR A 697 24.23 -21.28 -7.67
C TYR A 697 25.49 -21.68 -8.46
N ASP A 698 25.35 -22.62 -9.39
CA ASP A 698 26.35 -22.94 -10.43
C ASP A 698 26.03 -22.25 -11.75
N GLN A 699 26.70 -21.11 -12.00
CA GLN A 699 26.59 -20.29 -13.21
C GLN A 699 26.66 -21.05 -14.55
N VAL A 700 27.21 -22.26 -14.57
CA VAL A 700 27.36 -23.04 -15.80
C VAL A 700 26.14 -23.91 -16.08
N THR A 701 25.39 -24.32 -15.06
CA THR A 701 24.31 -25.30 -15.18
C THR A 701 22.94 -24.77 -14.76
N GLU A 702 22.91 -23.75 -13.92
CA GLU A 702 21.72 -23.28 -13.19
C GLU A 702 21.49 -21.78 -13.45
N THR A 703 20.23 -21.35 -13.33
CA THR A 703 19.86 -19.95 -13.13
C THR A 703 19.92 -19.63 -11.63
N ASN A 704 19.88 -18.36 -11.27
CA ASN A 704 20.01 -17.93 -9.89
C ASN A 704 18.63 -17.60 -9.31
N PRO A 705 18.10 -18.40 -8.36
CA PRO A 705 16.74 -18.23 -7.80
C PRO A 705 16.54 -16.97 -6.93
N ASN A 706 17.52 -16.08 -6.89
CA ASN A 706 17.45 -14.81 -6.18
C ASN A 706 17.79 -13.63 -7.10
N ARG A 707 17.84 -13.86 -8.41
CA ARG A 707 18.15 -12.87 -9.42
C ARG A 707 17.33 -13.20 -10.69
N PRO A 708 16.29 -12.41 -11.01
CA PRO A 708 15.31 -12.73 -12.04
C PRO A 708 15.83 -12.57 -13.48
N ASP A 709 17.13 -12.38 -13.67
CA ASP A 709 17.82 -12.13 -14.94
C ASP A 709 19.27 -12.53 -14.68
N THR A 710 19.60 -13.80 -14.89
CA THR A 710 20.83 -14.46 -14.46
C THR A 710 22.05 -13.98 -15.22
N ASP A 711 21.93 -13.70 -16.51
CA ASP A 711 23.08 -13.30 -17.32
C ASP A 711 23.20 -11.78 -17.53
N GLY A 712 22.14 -11.02 -17.24
CA GLY A 712 22.13 -9.56 -17.20
C GLY A 712 21.90 -8.90 -18.55
N ASP A 713 21.28 -9.58 -19.50
CA ASP A 713 21.02 -9.06 -20.83
C ASP A 713 19.72 -8.23 -20.93
N GLY A 714 18.88 -8.31 -19.90
CA GLY A 714 17.62 -7.59 -19.76
C GLY A 714 16.36 -8.36 -20.20
N LEU A 715 16.46 -9.66 -20.47
CA LEU A 715 15.37 -10.63 -20.39
C LEU A 715 15.38 -11.29 -18.99
N ILE A 716 14.24 -11.84 -18.57
CA ILE A 716 14.13 -12.55 -17.29
C ILE A 716 14.23 -14.05 -17.53
N ASP A 717 14.83 -14.80 -16.61
CA ASP A 717 15.16 -16.22 -16.85
C ASP A 717 13.89 -17.04 -17.11
N GLY A 718 12.88 -16.82 -16.28
CA GLY A 718 11.54 -17.38 -16.43
C GLY A 718 10.65 -16.63 -17.40
N CYS A 719 9.44 -16.32 -16.95
CA CYS A 719 8.51 -15.45 -17.66
C CYS A 719 7.40 -14.95 -16.74
N VAL A 720 6.95 -13.71 -16.90
CA VAL A 720 5.77 -13.15 -16.19
C VAL A 720 4.66 -12.71 -17.16
N ASP A 721 3.61 -13.52 -17.30
CA ASP A 721 2.42 -13.19 -18.11
C ASP A 721 1.47 -12.24 -17.34
N ALA A 722 1.80 -10.95 -17.35
CA ALA A 722 0.99 -9.91 -16.69
C ALA A 722 -0.36 -9.64 -17.38
N ASN A 723 -0.55 -10.13 -18.61
CA ASN A 723 -1.63 -9.70 -19.50
C ASN A 723 -2.66 -10.83 -19.76
N GLY A 724 -2.28 -12.08 -19.51
CA GLY A 724 -3.08 -13.30 -19.60
C GLY A 724 -3.19 -13.90 -21.00
N ASP A 725 -2.30 -13.54 -21.93
CA ASP A 725 -2.26 -14.11 -23.29
C ASP A 725 -1.24 -15.23 -23.49
N GLY A 726 -0.55 -15.62 -22.40
CA GLY A 726 0.51 -16.61 -22.36
C GLY A 726 1.88 -15.98 -22.59
N CYS A 727 2.91 -16.59 -21.99
CA CYS A 727 4.30 -16.17 -22.12
C CYS A 727 4.76 -16.09 -23.59
N THR A 728 5.10 -14.89 -24.03
CA THR A 728 5.63 -14.59 -25.36
C THR A 728 6.79 -13.61 -25.23
N ARG A 729 7.81 -13.69 -26.10
CA ARG A 729 8.87 -12.64 -26.12
C ARG A 729 8.24 -11.25 -26.29
N PRO A 730 8.59 -10.24 -25.46
CA PRO A 730 9.78 -10.14 -24.59
C PRO A 730 9.62 -10.60 -23.12
N GLU A 731 8.56 -11.35 -22.79
CA GLU A 731 8.10 -11.55 -21.41
C GLU A 731 8.98 -12.51 -20.58
N GLY A 732 10.03 -13.09 -21.19
CA GLY A 732 11.00 -13.97 -20.54
C GLY A 732 11.77 -14.87 -21.51
N GLU A 733 12.75 -15.61 -21.00
CA GLU A 733 13.62 -16.51 -21.75
C GLU A 733 13.09 -17.95 -21.79
N ASP A 734 12.65 -18.47 -20.65
CA ASP A 734 11.89 -19.73 -20.56
C ASP A 734 10.38 -19.46 -20.63
N LEU A 735 9.83 -19.61 -21.84
CA LEU A 735 8.43 -19.31 -22.12
C LEU A 735 7.47 -20.35 -21.56
N ASN A 736 7.96 -21.56 -21.28
CA ASN A 736 7.13 -22.67 -20.83
C ASN A 736 7.30 -22.94 -19.31
N ARG A 737 8.32 -22.34 -18.69
CA ARG A 737 8.69 -22.39 -17.27
C ARG A 737 9.03 -23.80 -16.78
N ASP A 738 9.62 -24.62 -17.64
CA ASP A 738 10.05 -25.97 -17.30
C ASP A 738 11.52 -26.06 -16.90
N GLY A 739 12.29 -24.99 -17.05
CA GLY A 739 13.70 -24.87 -16.72
C GLY A 739 14.64 -25.46 -17.78
N ASP A 740 14.11 -25.97 -18.90
CA ASP A 740 14.88 -26.48 -20.02
C ASP A 740 14.85 -25.49 -21.19
N ILE A 741 16.01 -25.24 -21.81
CA ILE A 741 16.09 -24.39 -23.01
C ILE A 741 15.48 -25.13 -24.21
N ASP A 742 14.32 -24.68 -24.68
CA ASP A 742 13.60 -25.24 -25.81
C ASP A 742 13.87 -24.56 -27.16
N ALA A 743 13.35 -25.17 -28.22
CA ALA A 743 13.45 -24.60 -29.56
C ALA A 743 12.59 -23.33 -29.69
N GLY A 744 13.26 -22.17 -29.77
CA GLY A 744 12.61 -20.86 -29.85
C GLY A 744 12.79 -20.00 -28.61
N GLU A 745 13.53 -20.50 -27.61
CA GLU A 745 13.91 -19.81 -26.37
C GLU A 745 15.38 -19.36 -26.43
N THR A 746 15.73 -18.39 -25.58
CA THR A 746 17.11 -17.95 -25.36
C THR A 746 17.71 -18.70 -24.16
N ASP A 747 19.03 -18.67 -24.01
CA ASP A 747 19.74 -19.35 -22.91
C ASP A 747 19.94 -18.35 -21.75
N PRO A 748 19.19 -18.45 -20.63
CA PRO A 748 19.25 -17.47 -19.53
C PRO A 748 20.56 -17.43 -18.75
N LYS A 749 21.53 -18.27 -19.15
CA LYS A 749 22.89 -18.27 -18.60
C LYS A 749 23.90 -17.64 -19.56
N HIS A 750 23.45 -17.19 -20.73
CA HIS A 750 24.30 -16.68 -21.77
C HIS A 750 23.66 -15.48 -22.48
N PRO A 751 24.20 -14.26 -22.28
CA PRO A 751 23.52 -13.01 -22.63
C PRO A 751 23.45 -12.73 -24.14
N ASP A 752 23.75 -13.71 -25.00
CA ASP A 752 23.87 -13.63 -26.46
C ASP A 752 23.80 -15.07 -26.98
N THR A 753 22.58 -15.59 -27.13
CA THR A 753 22.31 -17.01 -27.35
C THR A 753 22.88 -17.49 -28.69
N ASP A 754 22.78 -16.67 -29.73
CA ASP A 754 23.18 -17.03 -31.09
C ASP A 754 24.62 -16.65 -31.46
N ARG A 755 25.26 -15.84 -30.61
CA ARG A 755 26.65 -15.40 -30.70
C ARG A 755 26.92 -14.49 -31.90
N GLY A 756 25.93 -13.71 -32.30
CA GLY A 756 26.07 -12.67 -33.32
C GLY A 756 26.78 -11.42 -32.82
N GLY A 757 26.82 -11.21 -31.49
CA GLY A 757 27.54 -10.12 -30.83
C GLY A 757 26.65 -9.01 -30.28
N GLU A 758 25.34 -9.09 -30.49
CA GLU A 758 24.35 -8.30 -29.76
C GLU A 758 23.68 -9.15 -28.65
N PRO A 759 23.43 -8.61 -27.45
CA PRO A 759 22.72 -9.35 -26.41
C PRO A 759 21.25 -9.64 -26.73
N ASP A 760 20.71 -10.78 -26.28
CA ASP A 760 19.36 -11.22 -26.66
C ASP A 760 18.28 -10.19 -26.26
N GLY A 761 18.38 -9.64 -25.05
CA GLY A 761 17.49 -8.60 -24.56
C GLY A 761 17.54 -7.28 -25.34
N SER A 762 18.67 -6.94 -25.96
CA SER A 762 18.74 -5.79 -26.89
C SER A 762 18.09 -6.10 -28.23
N GLU A 763 18.28 -7.29 -28.76
CA GLU A 763 17.67 -7.71 -30.03
C GLU A 763 16.15 -7.74 -29.93
N VAL A 764 15.60 -8.36 -28.88
CA VAL A 764 14.16 -8.41 -28.65
C VAL A 764 13.57 -7.00 -28.52
N ARG A 765 14.25 -6.09 -27.78
CA ARG A 765 13.83 -4.68 -27.65
C ARG A 765 13.90 -3.93 -28.98
N GLY A 766 14.87 -4.29 -29.83
CA GLY A 766 15.03 -3.80 -31.20
C GLY A 766 14.09 -4.44 -32.23
N GLY A 767 13.30 -5.46 -31.84
CA GLY A 767 12.43 -6.22 -32.74
C GLY A 767 13.19 -7.17 -33.68
N ARG A 768 14.43 -7.50 -33.35
CA ARG A 768 15.29 -8.50 -34.00
C ARG A 768 15.06 -9.89 -33.40
N ASN A 769 15.67 -10.90 -34.00
CA ASN A 769 15.53 -12.27 -33.57
C ASN A 769 16.81 -12.75 -32.86
N PRO A 770 16.78 -12.97 -31.53
CA PRO A 770 17.95 -13.40 -30.73
C PRO A 770 18.39 -14.85 -30.94
N LEU A 771 18.00 -15.42 -32.08
CA LEU A 771 18.34 -16.77 -32.53
C LEU A 771 18.84 -16.75 -33.98
N ASP A 772 19.07 -15.57 -34.55
CA ASP A 772 19.57 -15.33 -35.90
C ASP A 772 20.71 -14.30 -35.89
N PRO A 773 21.98 -14.76 -35.85
CA PRO A 773 23.17 -13.92 -35.65
C PRO A 773 23.50 -13.01 -36.85
N SER A 774 22.58 -12.92 -37.81
CA SER A 774 22.72 -12.15 -39.04
C SER A 774 21.86 -10.89 -39.06
N ASP A 775 20.99 -10.70 -38.08
CA ASP A 775 20.18 -9.48 -37.94
C ASP A 775 20.67 -8.52 -36.83
N ASP A 776 21.70 -8.90 -36.06
CA ASP A 776 22.39 -8.09 -35.05
C ASP A 776 22.84 -6.72 -35.57
N LEU A 777 22.66 -5.70 -34.73
CA LEU A 777 23.14 -4.34 -34.93
C LEU A 777 24.22 -4.00 -33.91
N VAL A 778 25.36 -4.68 -34.03
CA VAL A 778 26.55 -4.37 -33.23
C VAL A 778 27.02 -2.96 -33.55
N ASP A 779 27.18 -2.10 -32.54
CA ASP A 779 27.80 -0.77 -32.62
C ASP A 779 29.04 -0.79 -31.71
N ARG A 780 30.22 -0.96 -32.31
CA ARG A 780 31.45 -1.26 -31.57
C ARG A 780 32.06 -0.03 -30.89
N ASP A 781 31.84 1.17 -31.41
CA ASP A 781 32.43 2.40 -30.86
C ASP A 781 31.43 3.31 -30.14
N ASN A 782 30.15 2.93 -30.14
CA ASN A 782 29.02 3.53 -29.42
C ASN A 782 28.70 4.95 -29.87
N ASP A 783 28.77 5.22 -31.17
CA ASP A 783 28.49 6.53 -31.73
C ASP A 783 27.04 6.68 -32.24
N GLY A 784 26.31 5.56 -32.33
CA GLY A 784 24.93 5.50 -32.81
C GLY A 784 24.75 4.89 -34.20
N LEU A 785 25.83 4.63 -34.95
CA LEU A 785 25.82 3.87 -36.20
C LEU A 785 26.26 2.41 -35.95
N PRO A 786 25.52 1.40 -36.43
CA PRO A 786 25.96 0.01 -36.28
C PRO A 786 27.01 -0.39 -37.32
N ASP A 787 27.92 -1.29 -36.94
CA ASP A 787 29.05 -1.82 -37.73
C ASP A 787 28.63 -2.26 -39.15
N ASN A 788 27.40 -2.76 -39.33
CA ASN A 788 26.91 -3.23 -40.63
C ASN A 788 26.42 -2.10 -41.56
N VAL A 789 26.24 -0.89 -41.05
CA VAL A 789 26.01 0.34 -41.79
C VAL A 789 27.36 0.99 -42.12
N GLU A 790 28.28 0.94 -41.18
CA GLU A 790 29.63 1.49 -41.32
C GLU A 790 30.51 0.66 -42.26
N ASP A 791 30.50 -0.67 -42.14
CA ASP A 791 31.13 -1.66 -43.03
C ASP A 791 30.02 -2.36 -43.84
N ALA A 792 29.47 -1.64 -44.81
CA ALA A 792 28.27 -2.02 -45.54
C ALA A 792 28.43 -3.32 -46.36
N ASP A 793 29.66 -3.70 -46.70
CA ASP A 793 29.96 -4.97 -47.37
C ASP A 793 30.55 -6.06 -46.47
N GLN A 794 30.74 -5.74 -45.19
CA GLN A 794 31.17 -6.62 -44.11
C GLN A 794 32.51 -7.32 -44.39
N ASP A 795 33.42 -6.65 -45.09
CA ASP A 795 34.73 -7.21 -45.45
C ASP A 795 35.83 -6.92 -44.41
N GLY A 796 35.50 -6.09 -43.41
CA GLY A 796 36.38 -5.70 -42.31
C GLY A 796 37.40 -4.62 -42.67
N THR A 797 37.19 -3.88 -43.76
CA THR A 797 38.03 -2.75 -44.17
C THR A 797 37.20 -1.51 -44.50
N VAL A 798 37.68 -0.33 -44.11
CA VAL A 798 36.98 0.93 -44.40
C VAL A 798 37.16 1.31 -45.87
N ASP A 799 36.11 1.15 -46.67
CA ASP A 799 36.11 1.44 -48.10
C ASP A 799 35.67 2.87 -48.45
N PRO A 800 35.92 3.36 -49.68
CA PRO A 800 35.46 4.68 -50.11
C PRO A 800 33.93 4.74 -50.16
N GLY A 801 33.31 5.32 -49.14
CA GLY A 801 31.87 5.23 -48.98
C GLY A 801 31.44 4.93 -47.54
N GLU A 802 32.38 4.51 -46.71
CA GLU A 802 32.14 3.93 -45.38
C GLU A 802 32.78 4.77 -44.28
N THR A 803 32.28 4.59 -43.06
CA THR A 803 32.87 5.06 -41.80
C THR A 803 33.65 3.92 -41.14
N ASP A 804 34.45 4.21 -40.11
CA ASP A 804 35.26 3.19 -39.42
C ASP A 804 34.53 2.66 -38.19
N PRO A 805 34.08 1.37 -38.16
CA PRO A 805 33.35 0.80 -37.02
C PRO A 805 34.11 0.74 -35.69
N GLY A 806 35.35 1.19 -35.64
CA GLY A 806 36.14 1.28 -34.41
C GLY A 806 36.47 2.72 -34.01
N ASN A 807 35.90 3.72 -34.67
CA ASN A 807 36.18 5.13 -34.47
C ASN A 807 34.93 6.02 -34.66
N ALA A 808 34.30 6.33 -33.54
CA ALA A 808 33.09 7.14 -33.37
C ALA A 808 33.07 8.56 -33.98
N ASP A 809 34.12 8.99 -34.68
CA ASP A 809 34.28 10.29 -35.34
C ASP A 809 35.33 10.08 -36.45
N THR A 810 34.87 9.56 -37.60
CA THR A 810 35.69 9.03 -38.69
C THR A 810 36.60 10.11 -39.28
N ASP A 811 36.14 11.36 -39.38
CA ASP A 811 36.92 12.44 -39.96
C ASP A 811 37.64 13.36 -38.95
N GLY A 812 37.30 13.22 -37.66
CA GLY A 812 38.00 13.83 -36.53
C GLY A 812 37.66 15.30 -36.31
N ASP A 813 36.45 15.72 -36.65
CA ASP A 813 36.01 17.11 -36.55
C ASP A 813 35.36 17.47 -35.18
N GLY A 814 35.02 16.44 -34.39
CA GLY A 814 34.41 16.54 -33.07
C GLY A 814 32.89 16.33 -33.04
N LEU A 815 32.25 15.96 -34.15
CA LEU A 815 30.89 15.46 -34.25
C LEU A 815 30.92 13.94 -34.50
N PRO A 816 30.19 13.09 -33.74
CA PRO A 816 30.23 11.65 -33.96
C PRO A 816 29.50 11.19 -35.22
N ASP A 817 29.93 10.10 -35.89
CA ASP A 817 29.37 9.69 -37.19
C ASP A 817 27.86 9.41 -37.11
N GLY A 818 27.42 8.76 -36.03
CA GLY A 818 26.00 8.55 -35.71
C GLY A 818 25.17 9.83 -35.50
N VAL A 819 25.79 10.95 -35.15
CA VAL A 819 25.10 12.27 -35.08
C VAL A 819 24.99 12.90 -36.46
N GLU A 820 25.98 12.67 -37.31
CA GLU A 820 26.07 13.23 -38.66
C GLU A 820 25.10 12.53 -39.61
N ASP A 821 25.03 11.20 -39.56
CA ASP A 821 23.98 10.40 -40.21
C ASP A 821 22.78 10.24 -39.27
N ALA A 822 22.02 11.33 -39.09
CA ALA A 822 20.91 11.40 -38.14
C ALA A 822 19.80 10.36 -38.35
N ASN A 823 19.77 9.68 -39.52
CA ASN A 823 18.80 8.64 -39.82
C ASN A 823 19.40 7.22 -39.86
N HIS A 824 20.70 7.10 -39.60
CA HIS A 824 21.51 5.89 -39.44
C HIS A 824 21.37 4.90 -40.62
N ASN A 825 21.41 5.42 -41.86
CA ASN A 825 21.24 4.59 -43.07
C ASN A 825 22.53 4.41 -43.90
N GLY A 826 23.65 4.97 -43.43
CA GLY A 826 24.96 4.95 -44.07
C GLY A 826 25.08 5.88 -45.28
N GLN A 827 24.16 6.82 -45.46
CA GLN A 827 24.12 7.74 -46.60
C GLN A 827 23.94 9.17 -46.12
N VAL A 828 24.70 10.08 -46.74
CA VAL A 828 24.56 11.52 -46.48
C VAL A 828 23.29 12.04 -47.15
N ASP A 829 22.23 12.28 -46.37
CA ASP A 829 20.96 12.79 -46.84
C ASP A 829 20.83 14.33 -46.75
N PRO A 830 19.87 14.95 -47.46
CA PRO A 830 19.67 16.40 -47.38
C PRO A 830 19.28 16.86 -45.97
N GLY A 831 20.18 17.57 -45.30
CA GLY A 831 19.99 18.06 -43.93
C GLY A 831 20.94 17.42 -42.92
N GLU A 832 21.77 16.48 -43.35
CA GLU A 832 22.84 15.82 -42.59
C GLU A 832 24.21 16.36 -43.00
N THR A 833 25.17 16.24 -42.09
CA THR A 833 26.60 16.43 -42.37
C THR A 833 27.21 15.12 -42.88
N ASP A 834 28.36 15.17 -43.57
CA ASP A 834 29.03 13.98 -44.12
C ASP A 834 30.09 13.48 -43.12
N PRO A 835 29.90 12.31 -42.46
CA PRO A 835 30.80 11.81 -41.40
C PRO A 835 32.26 11.55 -41.81
N ARG A 836 32.57 11.72 -43.09
CA ARG A 836 33.89 11.47 -43.66
C ARG A 836 34.52 12.75 -44.20
N ASN A 837 33.88 13.91 -43.97
CA ASN A 837 34.30 15.20 -44.44
C ASN A 837 34.13 16.28 -43.35
N PRO A 838 35.23 16.75 -42.75
CA PRO A 838 35.20 17.53 -41.50
C PRO A 838 34.79 19.01 -41.69
N ASP A 839 34.13 19.34 -42.80
CA ASP A 839 33.64 20.66 -43.24
C ASP A 839 32.67 20.39 -44.42
N THR A 840 31.43 20.04 -44.10
CA THR A 840 30.44 19.53 -45.07
C THR A 840 30.09 20.57 -46.13
N ASP A 841 29.95 21.84 -45.75
CA ASP A 841 29.50 22.90 -46.64
C ASP A 841 30.65 23.65 -47.36
N GLY A 842 31.89 23.45 -46.90
CA GLY A 842 33.10 24.01 -47.48
C GLY A 842 33.29 25.50 -47.20
N GLY A 843 32.66 26.04 -46.16
CA GLY A 843 32.78 27.44 -45.74
C GLY A 843 34.10 27.75 -45.00
N GLY A 844 34.78 26.72 -44.47
CA GLY A 844 36.10 26.80 -43.85
C GLY A 844 36.11 26.84 -42.32
N GLU A 845 34.97 26.64 -41.66
CA GLU A 845 34.87 26.10 -40.29
C GLU A 845 34.56 24.58 -40.34
N GLN A 846 34.73 23.84 -39.25
CA GLN A 846 34.44 22.40 -39.21
C GLN A 846 33.05 22.16 -38.61
N ASP A 847 32.32 21.13 -39.05
CA ASP A 847 30.91 20.90 -38.68
C ASP A 847 30.74 20.83 -37.14
N GLY A 848 31.57 20.03 -36.47
CA GLY A 848 31.60 19.92 -35.01
C GLY A 848 31.90 21.25 -34.29
N SER A 849 32.68 22.15 -34.89
CA SER A 849 32.94 23.51 -34.34
C SER A 849 31.78 24.49 -34.57
N GLU A 850 31.02 24.29 -35.64
CA GLU A 850 29.85 25.08 -35.96
C GLU A 850 28.67 24.71 -35.07
N VAL A 851 28.39 23.40 -34.91
CA VAL A 851 27.37 22.88 -33.99
C VAL A 851 27.64 23.36 -32.56
N ASN A 852 28.88 23.22 -32.07
CA ASN A 852 29.27 23.72 -30.74
C ASN A 852 29.17 25.26 -30.62
N GLY A 853 29.32 25.97 -31.74
CA GLY A 853 29.18 27.42 -31.84
C GLY A 853 27.75 27.93 -32.05
N GLY A 854 26.77 27.03 -32.19
CA GLY A 854 25.38 27.36 -32.53
C GLY A 854 25.19 27.92 -33.94
N ARG A 855 26.08 27.57 -34.87
CA ARG A 855 26.04 27.87 -36.31
C ARG A 855 25.48 26.68 -37.09
N ASN A 856 25.20 26.88 -38.37
CA ASN A 856 24.65 25.84 -39.23
C ASN A 856 25.73 25.21 -40.10
N PRO A 857 26.14 23.94 -39.86
CA PRO A 857 27.21 23.25 -40.61
C PRO A 857 26.86 22.91 -42.08
N LEU A 858 25.74 23.43 -42.57
CA LEU A 858 25.24 23.26 -43.94
C LEU A 858 25.05 24.60 -44.65
N ASP A 859 25.52 25.71 -44.08
CA ASP A 859 25.44 27.06 -44.65
C ASP A 859 26.79 27.79 -44.62
N PRO A 860 27.56 27.78 -45.74
CA PRO A 860 28.97 28.17 -45.79
C PRO A 860 29.24 29.69 -45.67
N VAL A 861 28.21 30.45 -45.28
CA VAL A 861 28.23 31.91 -45.15
C VAL A 861 28.18 32.36 -43.71
N ASP A 862 27.84 31.48 -42.77
CA ASP A 862 27.77 31.80 -41.34
C ASP A 862 29.06 31.46 -40.57
N ASP A 863 30.00 30.79 -41.25
CA ASP A 863 31.34 30.44 -40.79
C ASP A 863 32.15 31.63 -40.28
N VAL A 864 32.88 31.38 -39.20
CA VAL A 864 33.85 32.33 -38.66
C VAL A 864 35.25 31.93 -39.10
N VAL A 865 35.53 32.03 -40.41
CA VAL A 865 36.91 31.98 -40.89
C VAL A 865 37.72 33.10 -40.24
N LYS A 866 38.67 32.74 -39.36
CA LYS A 866 39.70 33.65 -38.85
C LYS A 866 40.62 34.07 -39.99
N ASP A 867 40.18 35.05 -40.79
CA ASP A 867 40.91 35.51 -41.94
C ASP A 867 42.19 36.27 -41.50
N LEU A 868 43.31 35.58 -41.71
CA LEU A 868 44.66 36.06 -41.45
C LEU A 868 45.10 36.97 -42.61
N ALA A 869 44.70 38.24 -42.60
CA ALA A 869 45.15 39.23 -43.59
C ALA A 869 46.07 40.32 -43.00
N VAL A 870 47.29 40.32 -43.53
CA VAL A 870 48.46 41.20 -43.33
C VAL A 870 48.20 42.69 -43.68
N PHE A 871 48.73 43.62 -42.85
CA PHE A 871 49.41 44.92 -43.13
C PHE A 871 49.40 45.71 -41.81
N GLY A 872 50.45 46.29 -41.21
CA GLY A 872 51.83 46.63 -41.54
C GLY A 872 52.21 47.79 -40.61
N GLY A 873 53.38 47.76 -39.95
CA GLY A 873 53.85 48.91 -39.15
C GLY A 873 54.78 48.51 -38.01
N GLY A 874 56.07 48.79 -38.15
CA GLY A 874 57.11 48.28 -37.27
C GLY A 874 57.38 49.10 -36.00
N GLY A 875 58.28 48.54 -35.21
CA GLY A 875 59.29 49.32 -34.48
C GLY A 875 59.15 49.42 -32.96
N CYS A 876 59.95 48.58 -32.28
CA CYS A 876 60.79 48.87 -31.11
C CYS A 876 60.20 48.92 -29.68
N ALA A 877 60.92 48.20 -28.80
CA ALA A 877 61.05 48.30 -27.33
C ALA A 877 59.96 47.65 -26.44
N LEU A 878 60.19 47.15 -25.21
CA LEU A 878 61.31 46.60 -24.40
C LEU A 878 60.63 46.18 -23.06
N GLY A 879 60.96 45.01 -22.49
CA GLY A 879 60.66 44.60 -21.09
C GLY A 879 59.20 44.17 -20.82
N SER A 880 58.84 43.23 -19.93
CA SER A 880 59.51 42.57 -18.79
C SER A 880 58.74 41.30 -18.38
N ASP A 881 59.46 40.39 -17.72
CA ASP A 881 59.11 39.05 -17.21
C ASP A 881 57.96 38.92 -16.17
N ALA A 882 57.42 37.67 -16.08
CA ALA A 882 56.95 36.85 -14.93
C ALA A 882 55.91 37.41 -13.91
N GLY A 883 55.00 36.67 -13.24
CA GLY A 883 54.64 35.25 -13.11
C GLY A 883 53.86 34.99 -11.79
N THR A 884 52.89 34.05 -11.78
CA THR A 884 52.29 33.25 -10.65
C THR A 884 51.43 33.92 -9.53
N PRO A 885 50.54 33.16 -8.83
CA PRO A 885 50.87 32.34 -7.62
C PRO A 885 50.21 30.91 -7.62
N GLY A 886 50.78 29.82 -7.09
CA GLY A 886 50.86 29.34 -5.67
C GLY A 886 49.61 28.47 -5.31
N SER A 887 49.60 27.26 -4.72
CA SER A 887 50.44 26.42 -3.85
C SER A 887 49.76 25.01 -3.74
N LEU A 888 50.35 23.84 -3.45
CA LEU A 888 51.17 23.43 -2.30
C LEU A 888 52.07 22.22 -2.64
N SER A 889 53.22 22.20 -1.97
CA SER A 889 54.39 21.33 -2.12
C SER A 889 54.49 20.22 -1.06
N TRP A 890 55.18 19.10 -1.35
CA TRP A 890 56.17 18.49 -0.44
C TRP A 890 57.36 17.91 -1.24
N LEU A 891 58.56 18.07 -0.66
CA LEU A 891 59.90 17.79 -1.20
C LEU A 891 60.33 16.31 -1.10
N GLY A 892 61.26 15.88 -1.98
CA GLY A 892 62.14 14.73 -1.69
C GLY A 892 63.11 14.27 -2.80
N LEU A 893 64.27 14.93 -2.90
CA LEU A 893 65.62 14.39 -3.21
C LEU A 893 65.91 13.36 -4.35
N LEU A 894 66.84 13.79 -5.22
CA LEU A 894 68.12 13.17 -5.66
C LEU A 894 68.19 11.82 -6.46
N LEU A 895 68.97 11.94 -7.55
CA LEU A 895 69.95 11.00 -8.16
C LEU A 895 69.52 9.95 -9.21
N VAL A 896 69.91 10.28 -10.45
CA VAL A 896 70.85 9.54 -11.34
C VAL A 896 70.86 8.01 -11.25
N GLY A 897 70.57 7.37 -12.39
CA GLY A 897 70.98 5.99 -12.67
C GLY A 897 70.63 5.53 -14.08
N CYS A 898 71.48 5.85 -15.06
CA CYS A 898 71.52 5.12 -16.34
C CYS A 898 71.84 3.64 -16.09
N VAL A 899 71.09 2.69 -16.63
CA VAL A 899 71.62 1.42 -17.17
C VAL A 899 70.73 0.92 -18.33
N LEU A 900 71.41 0.68 -19.45
CA LEU A 900 71.01 -0.04 -20.66
C LEU A 900 70.54 -1.48 -20.41
N VAL A 901 69.77 -2.03 -21.38
CA VAL A 901 69.94 -3.35 -22.05
C VAL A 901 68.58 -3.68 -22.68
N ALA A 902 68.35 -3.40 -23.96
CA ALA A 902 68.72 -4.18 -25.14
C ALA A 902 67.87 -5.44 -25.41
N ARG A 903 67.22 -5.41 -26.59
CA ARG A 903 66.99 -6.52 -27.55
C ARG A 903 66.18 -7.72 -27.04
N ARG A 904 65.14 -8.18 -27.73
CA ARG A 904 65.12 -8.70 -29.12
C ARG A 904 63.65 -9.07 -29.42
N ARG A 905 63.00 -8.56 -30.48
CA ARG A 905 62.86 -9.19 -31.81
C ARG A 905 62.82 -10.72 -31.82
N ARG A 906 61.67 -11.30 -32.19
CA ARG A 906 61.34 -11.95 -33.48
C ARG A 906 59.98 -12.65 -33.31
N GLY A 907 59.08 -12.64 -34.29
CA GLY A 907 59.17 -12.13 -35.65
C GLY A 907 57.84 -12.26 -36.35
#